data_AF-B4D409-F1
#
_entry.id   AF-B4D409-F1
#
_cell.length_a   1.000
_cell.length_b   1.000
_cell.length_c   1.000
_cell.angle_alpha   90.00
_cell.angle_beta   90.00
_cell.angle_gamma   90.00
#
_symmetry.space_group_name_H-M   'P 1'
#
loop_
_entity.id
_entity.type
_entity.pdbx_description
1 polymer ?
#
loop_
_entity_poly.entity_id
_entity_poly.type
_entity_poly.pdbx_seq_one_letter_code
_entity_poly.pdbx_strand_id
1 'polypeptide(L)'
;MISVRYHRGLELPEHGLWLDPEDPRPFAFVSHAHADHIARHPEFIASAGTARLMQARLGGERQGHILEFGQPASFRDFQITLLPAGHIFGSAQSLIESEHGSLLYTGDFKLRRGLSAEPTEWRHAETLIMETTYGLPKYRLPPTEAVMARMVAFCQESLEDGAVPVLLGYSLGKAQEILCAILKAGLTPMLHGAVYQMTEIYRQLKPDFPDGYERYSAGKVEGKVLICPPSANRTIMLTRIKNRRVAVLTGWALDPGATYRYQCDAAFPLSDHADYTDLVRYVDLVQPKRVLTLHGFAAAFAADLRERGFDAWALSEENQLELLLRRAPSTPQPERPAAPVAAMPQSEFGAFATLGDQIANSTSKLKKIALLADYLRSLNETQLPIAARFLTGRAFAQSDMRTLQVGWAVIKRAVMAAGGLAEQEFRAISRQYADAGKATYEALLERTTPRDFSLVDALALFDQLHAARGPLVKGELLQQRLAALTPLEASYLVKILTGDLRIGLKSGLVEEAIAAAFQADLHTVREAQMFTGDLGEVAALASKNQLEEASLHLFRPIQVMLASPEPTAQAVWSRIAAHDAPAAWTEDKFDGIRAQIHLGSGRAEIFTRDLRQITGQFADLARAARSYPGEAILDGEILAYEQGRRLTFFDLQKRLGRKTEDDLFLGANDIPVVFKAFDLLYLNGTSLLKRPLAERRLALESLTLPPGLEVAPIHRVASAEEIEAAFQAARARGNEGLMIKDGASFYTPGRRGQAWLKFKKELATLDVVVVGAEQGHGKRSHVLSDYTFAVRDEVSGHLLTIGKAYSGLTDEEIEELTEHFTATTIARHGRYREVVPEIVLEIAFDSIQPSDRHASGLAMRFPRIKAIRRDKTPEQIDTIAHARRLVATEMVSH
;
A
#
# COMPACT_ATOMS: atom_id res chain seq x y z
N MET A 1 -12.36 -6.59 37.93
CA MET A 1 -12.35 -5.72 36.73
C MET A 1 -13.04 -6.48 35.63
N ILE A 2 -13.96 -5.82 34.91
CA ILE A 2 -14.68 -6.36 33.76
C ILE A 2 -13.66 -6.81 32.70
N SER A 3 -13.80 -8.02 32.15
CA SER A 3 -12.92 -8.50 31.08
C SER A 3 -13.31 -7.88 29.74
N VAL A 4 -12.31 -7.65 28.88
CA VAL A 4 -12.49 -7.03 27.57
C VAL A 4 -11.78 -7.88 26.53
N ARG A 5 -12.49 -8.27 25.47
CA ARG A 5 -11.93 -8.93 24.27
C ARG A 5 -12.15 -8.06 23.05
N TYR A 6 -11.24 -8.09 22.08
CA TYR A 6 -11.34 -7.29 20.86
C TYR A 6 -11.35 -8.21 19.62
N HIS A 7 -12.49 -8.32 18.94
CA HIS A 7 -12.66 -9.17 17.76
C HIS A 7 -13.54 -8.46 16.73
N ARG A 8 -12.96 -7.47 16.02
CA ARG A 8 -13.69 -6.56 15.11
C ARG A 8 -14.86 -5.86 15.82
N GLY A 9 -14.55 -5.30 16.99
CA GLY A 9 -15.49 -4.84 18.01
C GLY A 9 -15.06 -5.28 19.39
N LEU A 10 -15.51 -4.59 20.45
CA LEU A 10 -15.21 -4.96 21.83
C LEU A 10 -16.29 -5.91 22.35
N GLU A 11 -15.90 -7.02 22.94
CA GLU A 11 -16.80 -7.94 23.65
C GLU A 11 -16.53 -7.82 25.15
N LEU A 12 -17.60 -7.72 25.93
CA LEU A 12 -17.62 -7.90 27.39
C LEU A 12 -18.24 -9.28 27.67
N PRO A 13 -17.43 -10.35 27.78
CA PRO A 13 -17.93 -11.73 27.77
C PRO A 13 -18.88 -12.05 28.92
N GLU A 14 -18.65 -11.47 30.10
CA GLU A 14 -19.48 -11.66 31.30
C GLU A 14 -20.92 -11.20 31.06
N HIS A 15 -21.08 -10.13 30.27
CA HIS A 15 -22.37 -9.46 30.05
C HIS A 15 -23.02 -9.84 28.70
N GLY A 16 -22.27 -10.56 27.84
CA GLY A 16 -22.67 -10.86 26.47
C GLY A 16 -23.02 -9.59 25.67
N LEU A 17 -22.31 -8.50 25.95
CA LEU A 17 -22.50 -7.18 25.35
C LEU A 17 -21.30 -6.88 24.44
N TRP A 18 -21.60 -6.43 23.22
CA TRP A 18 -20.59 -5.91 22.30
C TRP A 18 -20.61 -4.38 22.29
N LEU A 19 -19.46 -3.72 22.19
CA LEU A 19 -19.35 -2.26 22.05
C LEU A 19 -18.80 -1.96 20.64
N ASP A 20 -19.58 -1.22 19.85
CA ASP A 20 -19.32 -0.85 18.44
C ASP A 20 -18.70 -1.96 17.56
N PRO A 21 -19.32 -3.14 17.47
CA PRO A 21 -18.86 -4.17 16.54
C PRO A 21 -19.15 -3.82 15.07
N GLU A 22 -18.16 -4.04 14.21
CA GLU A 22 -18.25 -3.80 12.75
C GLU A 22 -19.21 -4.79 12.04
N ASP A 23 -19.32 -6.01 12.58
CA ASP A 23 -20.17 -7.07 12.04
C ASP A 23 -21.45 -7.22 12.89
N PRO A 24 -22.57 -7.71 12.32
CA PRO A 24 -23.77 -8.01 13.08
C PRO A 24 -23.50 -8.93 14.29
N ARG A 25 -23.93 -8.49 15.47
CA ARG A 25 -23.82 -9.20 16.75
C ARG A 25 -25.19 -9.31 17.42
N PRO A 26 -25.45 -10.35 18.22
CA PRO A 26 -26.74 -10.56 18.86
C PRO A 26 -27.20 -9.37 19.70
N PHE A 27 -26.30 -8.77 20.49
CA PHE A 27 -26.58 -7.65 21.38
C PHE A 27 -25.39 -6.69 21.42
N ALA A 28 -25.59 -5.43 21.04
CA ALA A 28 -24.53 -4.44 20.95
C ALA A 28 -24.92 -3.07 21.50
N PHE A 29 -24.00 -2.39 22.17
CA PHE A 29 -24.03 -0.95 22.36
C PHE A 29 -23.48 -0.28 21.10
N VAL A 30 -24.21 0.74 20.61
CA VAL A 30 -23.82 1.56 19.46
C VAL A 30 -23.62 3.00 19.96
N SER A 31 -22.37 3.45 19.97
CA SER A 31 -22.00 4.79 20.47
C SER A 31 -22.55 5.89 19.57
N HIS A 32 -22.41 5.74 18.25
CA HIS A 32 -22.83 6.75 17.27
C HIS A 32 -23.06 6.17 15.86
N ALA A 33 -23.64 6.98 14.96
CA ALA A 33 -24.15 6.53 13.67
C ALA A 33 -23.19 6.77 12.47
N HIS A 34 -21.88 6.69 12.68
CA HIS A 34 -20.93 6.58 11.57
C HIS A 34 -20.84 5.14 11.06
N ALA A 35 -20.39 4.97 9.81
CA ALA A 35 -20.51 3.71 9.09
C ALA A 35 -19.64 2.58 9.68
N ASP A 36 -18.55 2.97 10.33
CA ASP A 36 -17.57 2.15 11.03
C ASP A 36 -18.00 1.74 12.45
N HIS A 37 -19.07 2.33 12.98
CA HIS A 37 -19.62 2.01 14.32
C HIS A 37 -21.01 1.38 14.28
N ILE A 38 -21.57 1.15 13.09
CA ILE A 38 -22.92 0.58 12.94
C ILE A 38 -22.92 -0.69 12.10
N ALA A 39 -23.56 -1.73 12.60
CA ALA A 39 -23.96 -2.89 11.80
C ALA A 39 -25.45 -3.23 12.00
N ARG A 40 -25.91 -4.30 11.35
CA ARG A 40 -27.30 -4.77 11.44
C ARG A 40 -27.53 -5.68 12.67
N HIS A 41 -27.29 -5.15 13.87
CA HIS A 41 -27.54 -5.87 15.13
C HIS A 41 -29.04 -6.14 15.31
N PRO A 42 -29.47 -7.37 15.65
CA PRO A 42 -30.87 -7.66 15.97
C PRO A 42 -31.37 -6.90 17.20
N GLU A 43 -30.53 -6.79 18.23
CA GLU A 43 -30.80 -6.08 19.48
C GLU A 43 -29.65 -5.09 19.77
N PHE A 44 -29.98 -3.85 20.15
CA PHE A 44 -28.94 -2.84 20.44
C PHE A 44 -29.32 -1.86 21.56
N ILE A 45 -28.32 -1.24 22.20
CA ILE A 45 -28.46 -0.11 23.11
C ILE A 45 -27.90 1.13 22.43
N ALA A 46 -28.62 2.25 22.43
CA ALA A 46 -28.12 3.53 21.94
C ALA A 46 -28.88 4.71 22.57
N SER A 47 -28.36 5.93 22.38
CA SER A 47 -29.13 7.14 22.63
C SER A 47 -30.27 7.29 21.62
N ALA A 48 -31.26 8.15 21.93
CA ALA A 48 -32.33 8.49 21.01
C ALA A 48 -31.79 9.09 19.69
N GLY A 49 -30.77 9.95 19.78
CA GLY A 49 -30.12 10.56 18.62
C GLY A 49 -29.45 9.54 17.71
N THR A 50 -28.60 8.68 18.29
CA THR A 50 -27.88 7.63 17.56
C THR A 50 -28.84 6.65 16.90
N ALA A 51 -29.88 6.20 17.61
CA ALA A 51 -30.85 5.26 17.08
C ALA A 51 -31.62 5.82 15.87
N ARG A 52 -32.06 7.08 15.94
CA ARG A 52 -32.79 7.72 14.83
C ARG A 52 -31.90 7.93 13.59
N LEU A 53 -30.64 8.33 13.80
CA LEU A 53 -29.65 8.47 12.74
C LEU A 53 -29.29 7.12 12.11
N MET A 54 -29.12 6.08 12.93
CA MET A 54 -28.87 4.71 12.48
C MET A 54 -30.05 4.17 11.65
N GLN A 55 -31.29 4.40 12.09
CA GLN A 55 -32.49 4.02 11.36
C GLN A 55 -32.53 4.64 9.95
N ALA A 56 -32.18 5.93 9.84
CA ALA A 56 -32.16 6.63 8.56
C ALA A 56 -31.07 6.11 7.60
N ARG A 57 -29.97 5.57 8.13
CA ARG A 57 -28.84 5.08 7.34
C ARG A 57 -28.99 3.63 6.89
N LEU A 58 -29.42 2.75 7.77
CA LEU A 58 -29.41 1.31 7.50
C LEU A 58 -30.77 0.73 7.13
N GLY A 59 -31.86 1.38 7.53
CA GLY A 59 -33.23 0.86 7.41
C GLY A 59 -33.49 -0.41 8.22
N GLY A 60 -34.71 -0.96 8.06
CA GLY A 60 -35.20 -2.17 8.72
C GLY A 60 -35.71 -1.95 10.15
N GLU A 61 -36.48 -2.90 10.68
CA GLU A 61 -36.89 -2.92 12.10
C GLU A 61 -35.92 -3.75 12.93
N ARG A 62 -35.67 -3.33 14.17
CA ARG A 62 -34.73 -3.94 15.11
C ARG A 62 -35.19 -3.66 16.54
N GLN A 63 -34.74 -4.48 17.49
CA GLN A 63 -35.01 -4.25 18.90
C GLN A 63 -34.00 -3.22 19.46
N GLY A 64 -34.41 -1.96 19.56
CA GLY A 64 -33.59 -0.89 20.13
C GLY A 64 -33.96 -0.57 21.58
N HIS A 65 -32.98 -0.60 22.48
CA HIS A 65 -33.07 -0.11 23.84
C HIS A 65 -32.56 1.33 23.88
N ILE A 66 -33.49 2.27 23.86
CA ILE A 66 -33.19 3.69 23.78
C ILE A 66 -33.08 4.27 25.18
N LEU A 67 -31.90 4.77 25.53
CA LEU A 67 -31.61 5.31 26.85
C LEU A 67 -31.40 6.82 26.83
N GLU A 68 -31.89 7.49 27.86
CA GLU A 68 -31.62 8.90 28.12
C GLU A 68 -30.25 9.07 28.79
N PHE A 69 -29.56 10.18 28.46
CA PHE A 69 -28.27 10.47 29.07
C PHE A 69 -28.36 10.62 30.59
N GLY A 70 -27.38 10.08 31.30
CA GLY A 70 -27.26 10.18 32.76
C GLY A 70 -28.21 9.30 33.57
N GLN A 71 -29.19 8.65 32.95
CA GLN A 71 -30.11 7.73 33.61
C GLN A 71 -29.60 6.29 33.56
N PRO A 72 -29.37 5.63 34.72
CA PRO A 72 -28.92 4.26 34.74
C PRO A 72 -30.06 3.30 34.38
N ALA A 73 -29.76 2.29 33.57
CA ALA A 73 -30.68 1.23 33.21
C ALA A 73 -30.05 -0.14 33.49
N SER A 74 -30.86 -1.09 33.98
CA SER A 74 -30.41 -2.45 34.30
C SER A 74 -30.66 -3.38 33.12
N PHE A 75 -29.61 -4.10 32.70
CA PHE A 75 -29.68 -5.11 31.66
C PHE A 75 -29.00 -6.37 32.15
N ARG A 76 -29.74 -7.48 32.17
CA ARG A 76 -29.21 -8.79 32.59
C ARG A 76 -28.55 -8.70 33.97
N ASP A 77 -27.22 -8.75 34.01
CA ASP A 77 -26.34 -8.79 35.17
C ASP A 77 -25.50 -7.50 35.37
N PHE A 78 -25.77 -6.44 34.61
CA PHE A 78 -25.06 -5.15 34.71
C PHE A 78 -25.99 -3.93 34.66
N GLN A 79 -25.46 -2.78 35.09
CA GLN A 79 -26.09 -1.48 34.93
C GLN A 79 -25.32 -0.68 33.89
N ILE A 80 -26.03 0.02 33.00
CA ILE A 80 -25.44 0.89 31.98
C ILE A 80 -26.03 2.30 32.09
N THR A 81 -25.16 3.30 32.06
CA THR A 81 -25.52 4.72 31.97
C THR A 81 -24.87 5.32 30.74
N LEU A 82 -25.66 5.93 29.85
CA LEU A 82 -25.10 6.65 28.70
C LEU A 82 -24.66 8.05 29.12
N LEU A 83 -23.45 8.45 28.71
CA LEU A 83 -22.95 9.83 28.88
C LEU A 83 -22.73 10.45 27.49
N PRO A 84 -22.99 11.74 27.27
CA PRO A 84 -22.70 12.36 25.99
C PRO A 84 -21.19 12.31 25.67
N ALA A 85 -20.84 11.95 24.43
CA ALA A 85 -19.45 11.85 23.94
C ALA A 85 -18.96 13.11 23.21
N GLY A 86 -19.89 14.01 22.84
CA GLY A 86 -19.62 15.29 22.18
C GLY A 86 -18.97 15.22 20.79
N HIS A 87 -18.91 14.04 20.19
CA HIS A 87 -18.38 13.80 18.86
C HIS A 87 -19.37 14.23 17.77
N ILE A 88 -20.57 13.63 17.77
CA ILE A 88 -21.72 14.03 16.95
C ILE A 88 -22.99 14.11 17.82
N PHE A 89 -24.08 14.68 17.31
CA PHE A 89 -25.33 14.76 18.08
C PHE A 89 -25.84 13.36 18.43
N GLY A 90 -26.16 13.15 19.70
CA GLY A 90 -26.55 11.86 20.24
C GLY A 90 -25.40 10.87 20.45
N SER A 91 -24.15 11.19 20.08
CA SER A 91 -23.01 10.30 20.37
C SER A 91 -22.89 10.02 21.87
N ALA A 92 -22.75 8.75 22.22
CA ALA A 92 -22.83 8.27 23.58
C ALA A 92 -21.59 7.46 23.97
N GLN A 93 -21.13 7.70 25.18
CA GLN A 93 -20.23 6.82 25.93
C GLN A 93 -21.07 5.88 26.78
N SER A 94 -20.58 4.68 27.06
CA SER A 94 -21.24 3.73 27.96
C SER A 94 -20.45 3.56 29.25
N LEU A 95 -21.04 3.97 30.37
CA LEU A 95 -20.57 3.61 31.71
C LEU A 95 -21.28 2.34 32.13
N ILE A 96 -20.52 1.26 32.32
CA ILE A 96 -21.00 -0.06 32.68
C ILE A 96 -20.53 -0.39 34.09
N GLU A 97 -21.45 -0.79 34.95
CA GLU A 97 -21.22 -1.10 36.37
C GLU A 97 -21.78 -2.48 36.68
N SER A 98 -20.96 -3.36 37.24
CA SER A 98 -21.36 -4.72 37.65
C SER A 98 -20.59 -5.17 38.89
N GLU A 99 -20.83 -6.41 39.35
CA GLU A 99 -20.05 -7.00 40.45
C GLU A 99 -18.54 -7.11 40.12
N HIS A 100 -18.18 -7.01 38.84
CA HIS A 100 -16.80 -7.06 38.37
C HIS A 100 -16.10 -5.70 38.33
N GLY A 101 -16.78 -4.58 38.65
CA GLY A 101 -16.21 -3.23 38.69
C GLY A 101 -16.91 -2.26 37.73
N SER A 102 -16.27 -1.13 37.42
CA SER A 102 -16.80 -0.13 36.48
C SER A 102 -15.89 0.10 35.27
N LEU A 103 -16.52 0.25 34.11
CA LEU A 103 -15.88 0.44 32.80
C LEU A 103 -16.56 1.58 32.06
N LEU A 104 -15.79 2.57 31.59
CA LEU A 104 -16.27 3.63 30.72
C LEU A 104 -15.70 3.43 29.32
N TYR A 105 -16.56 3.19 28.33
CA TYR A 105 -16.19 3.14 26.92
C TYR A 105 -16.64 4.42 26.21
N THR A 106 -15.70 5.12 25.56
CA THR A 106 -15.98 6.44 24.99
C THR A 106 -16.64 6.41 23.62
N GLY A 107 -16.40 5.35 22.83
CA GLY A 107 -16.51 5.47 21.37
C GLY A 107 -15.64 6.64 20.85
N ASP A 108 -15.97 7.14 19.66
CA ASP A 108 -15.44 8.43 19.24
C ASP A 108 -16.01 9.55 20.12
N PHE A 109 -15.11 10.39 20.63
CA PHE A 109 -15.47 11.46 21.56
C PHE A 109 -14.64 12.72 21.30
N LYS A 110 -15.11 13.84 21.85
CA LYS A 110 -14.43 15.14 21.76
C LYS A 110 -14.63 15.95 23.03
N LEU A 111 -13.55 16.28 23.74
CA LEU A 111 -13.66 17.04 24.98
C LEU A 111 -13.95 18.54 24.76
N ARG A 112 -13.45 19.12 23.67
CA ARG A 112 -13.72 20.51 23.30
C ARG A 112 -15.19 20.69 22.91
N ARG A 113 -15.84 21.68 23.53
CA ARG A 113 -17.24 22.01 23.26
C ARG A 113 -17.45 22.39 21.78
N GLY A 114 -18.34 21.66 21.11
CA GLY A 114 -18.82 21.99 19.76
C GLY A 114 -20.09 22.85 19.77
N LEU A 115 -20.56 23.20 18.57
CA LEU A 115 -21.80 23.94 18.34
C LEU A 115 -23.00 23.03 18.04
N SER A 116 -22.74 21.84 17.50
CA SER A 116 -23.79 20.96 16.98
C SER A 116 -24.18 19.81 17.92
N ALA A 117 -23.23 19.27 18.69
CA ALA A 117 -23.42 18.14 19.60
C ALA A 117 -23.55 18.55 21.08
N GLU A 118 -24.00 17.63 21.92
CA GLU A 118 -24.02 17.72 23.38
C GLU A 118 -22.59 17.89 23.94
N PRO A 119 -22.38 18.62 25.04
CA PRO A 119 -21.08 18.67 25.69
C PRO A 119 -20.72 17.31 26.28
N THR A 120 -19.47 16.90 26.10
CA THR A 120 -18.96 15.64 26.65
C THR A 120 -19.01 15.67 28.17
N GLU A 121 -19.57 14.61 28.74
CA GLU A 121 -19.54 14.37 30.18
C GLU A 121 -18.64 13.19 30.50
N TRP A 122 -18.16 13.11 31.73
CA TRP A 122 -17.34 12.01 32.21
C TRP A 122 -17.74 11.64 33.63
N ARG A 123 -17.49 10.40 33.99
CA ARG A 123 -17.59 9.90 35.36
C ARG A 123 -16.36 9.06 35.66
N HIS A 124 -16.06 8.89 36.94
CA HIS A 124 -15.02 7.97 37.36
C HIS A 124 -15.37 6.54 36.96
N ALA A 125 -14.40 5.80 36.43
CA ALA A 125 -14.52 4.37 36.14
C ALA A 125 -13.18 3.67 36.42
N GLU A 126 -13.20 2.43 36.91
CA GLU A 126 -11.95 1.70 37.17
C GLU A 126 -11.17 1.41 35.89
N THR A 127 -11.87 1.10 34.80
CA THR A 127 -11.30 0.90 33.47
C THR A 127 -11.84 1.95 32.50
N LEU A 128 -10.97 2.68 31.83
CA LEU A 128 -11.32 3.59 30.72
C LEU A 128 -10.93 2.93 29.41
N ILE A 129 -11.88 2.75 28.50
CA ILE A 129 -11.66 2.33 27.13
C ILE A 129 -11.90 3.54 26.22
N MET A 130 -10.86 4.03 25.54
CA MET A 130 -10.96 5.28 24.79
C MET A 130 -10.35 5.25 23.39
N GLU A 131 -11.00 5.95 22.46
CA GLU A 131 -10.51 6.13 21.10
C GLU A 131 -9.42 7.20 21.00
N THR A 132 -8.40 6.93 20.19
CA THR A 132 -7.15 7.71 20.16
C THR A 132 -6.71 8.08 18.74
N THR A 133 -7.69 8.49 17.93
CA THR A 133 -7.52 8.95 16.52
C THR A 133 -6.35 9.93 16.35
N TYR A 134 -6.19 10.87 17.28
CA TYR A 134 -5.11 11.87 17.29
C TYR A 134 -4.11 11.68 18.45
N GLY A 135 -3.80 10.42 18.80
CA GLY A 135 -2.94 10.03 19.93
C GLY A 135 -1.43 10.36 19.84
N LEU A 136 -0.98 11.20 18.89
CA LEU A 136 0.43 11.66 18.85
C LEU A 136 0.56 13.11 19.32
N PRO A 137 1.65 13.49 20.02
CA PRO A 137 1.86 14.86 20.51
C PRO A 137 1.80 15.96 19.44
N LYS A 138 2.04 15.62 18.16
CA LYS A 138 1.94 16.57 17.04
C LYS A 138 0.49 16.97 16.69
N TYR A 139 -0.51 16.18 17.08
CA TYR A 139 -1.92 16.47 16.82
C TYR A 139 -2.55 17.25 17.98
N ARG A 140 -1.95 18.40 18.32
CA ARG A 140 -2.54 19.41 19.20
C ARG A 140 -3.22 20.45 18.32
N LEU A 141 -4.54 20.39 18.28
CA LEU A 141 -5.33 21.22 17.41
C LEU A 141 -5.43 22.64 17.97
N PRO A 142 -5.39 23.66 17.11
CA PRO A 142 -5.58 25.05 17.55
C PRO A 142 -6.99 25.26 18.13
N PRO A 143 -7.22 26.36 18.88
CA PRO A 143 -8.53 26.69 19.43
C PRO A 143 -9.62 26.68 18.36
N THR A 144 -10.72 25.96 18.62
CA THR A 144 -11.80 25.75 17.64
C THR A 144 -12.38 27.07 17.12
N GLU A 145 -12.55 28.07 17.99
CA GLU A 145 -13.04 29.39 17.62
C GLU A 145 -12.13 30.10 16.62
N ALA A 146 -10.80 29.97 16.79
CA ALA A 146 -9.83 30.56 15.87
C ALA A 146 -9.85 29.86 14.49
N VAL A 147 -10.04 28.54 14.47
CA VAL A 147 -10.19 27.78 13.21
C VAL A 147 -11.48 28.18 12.49
N MET A 148 -12.59 28.28 13.22
CA MET A 148 -13.87 28.73 12.68
C MET A 148 -13.81 30.17 12.16
N ALA A 149 -13.15 31.08 12.88
CA ALA A 149 -12.96 32.46 12.41
C ALA A 149 -12.19 32.52 11.09
N ARG A 150 -11.11 31.72 10.94
CA ARG A 150 -10.36 31.62 9.67
C ARG A 150 -11.18 31.01 8.53
N MET A 151 -12.00 30.01 8.83
CA MET A 151 -12.92 29.41 7.86
C MET A 151 -13.98 30.44 7.41
N VAL A 152 -14.54 31.22 8.33
CA VAL A 152 -15.51 32.27 8.03
C VAL A 152 -14.87 33.38 7.19
N ALA A 153 -13.66 33.83 7.55
CA ALA A 153 -12.90 34.80 6.77
C ALA A 153 -12.68 34.31 5.32
N PHE A 154 -12.26 33.06 5.15
CA PHE A 154 -12.13 32.44 3.82
C PHE A 154 -13.45 32.46 3.03
N CYS A 155 -14.59 32.25 3.69
CA CYS A 155 -15.89 32.33 3.02
C CYS A 155 -16.24 33.76 2.62
N GLN A 156 -16.02 34.73 3.51
CA GLN A 156 -16.30 36.15 3.25
C GLN A 156 -15.43 36.67 2.10
N GLU A 157 -14.12 36.43 2.14
CA GLU A 157 -13.18 36.77 1.07
C GLU A 157 -13.59 36.14 -0.26
N SER A 158 -13.96 34.86 -0.25
CA SER A 158 -14.40 34.17 -1.47
C SER A 158 -15.65 34.84 -2.06
N LEU A 159 -16.62 35.21 -1.22
CA LEU A 159 -17.84 35.88 -1.67
C LEU A 159 -17.58 37.30 -2.18
N GLU A 160 -16.67 38.04 -1.53
CA GLU A 160 -16.21 39.36 -1.98
C GLU A 160 -15.51 39.29 -3.35
N ASP A 161 -14.75 38.23 -3.59
CA ASP A 161 -14.11 37.92 -4.90
C ASP A 161 -15.11 37.42 -5.97
N GLY A 162 -16.41 37.35 -5.65
CA GLY A 162 -17.44 36.80 -6.52
C GLY A 162 -17.31 35.29 -6.77
N ALA A 163 -16.55 34.58 -5.93
CA ALA A 163 -16.41 33.13 -5.95
C ALA A 163 -17.39 32.45 -4.98
N VAL A 164 -17.77 31.20 -5.28
CA VAL A 164 -18.57 30.38 -4.38
C VAL A 164 -17.64 29.63 -3.41
N PRO A 165 -17.66 29.92 -2.10
CA PRO A 165 -16.91 29.12 -1.14
C PRO A 165 -17.55 27.73 -0.97
N VAL A 166 -16.72 26.70 -1.05
CA VAL A 166 -17.10 25.30 -0.87
C VAL A 166 -16.36 24.72 0.32
N LEU A 167 -17.09 24.27 1.34
CA LEU A 167 -16.53 23.69 2.55
C LEU A 167 -16.74 22.18 2.55
N LEU A 168 -15.65 21.44 2.54
CA LEU A 168 -15.65 19.97 2.57
C LEU A 168 -15.58 19.47 4.02
N GLY A 169 -16.63 18.80 4.46
CA GLY A 169 -16.73 18.18 5.78
C GLY A 169 -17.65 16.96 5.75
N TYR A 170 -17.35 15.96 6.57
CA TYR A 170 -18.16 14.74 6.64
C TYR A 170 -19.65 15.03 6.85
N SER A 171 -20.50 14.27 6.17
CA SER A 171 -21.94 14.53 6.09
C SER A 171 -22.68 14.52 7.42
N LEU A 172 -22.12 13.84 8.43
CA LEU A 172 -22.67 13.71 9.78
C LEU A 172 -21.64 14.16 10.81
N GLY A 173 -22.03 15.09 11.68
CA GLY A 173 -21.16 15.71 12.69
C GLY A 173 -20.51 16.97 12.15
N LYS A 174 -19.41 16.79 11.42
CA LYS A 174 -18.57 17.88 10.93
C LYS A 174 -19.31 18.91 10.08
N ALA A 175 -20.17 18.47 9.16
CA ALA A 175 -20.95 19.39 8.33
C ALA A 175 -21.96 20.22 9.14
N GLN A 176 -22.56 19.65 10.19
CA GLN A 176 -23.47 20.37 11.08
C GLN A 176 -22.72 21.37 11.97
N GLU A 177 -21.48 21.04 12.38
CA GLU A 177 -20.60 21.98 13.08
C GLU A 177 -20.24 23.19 12.20
N ILE A 178 -19.87 22.93 10.93
CA ILE A 178 -19.60 23.98 9.94
C ILE A 178 -20.85 24.84 9.73
N LEU A 179 -22.01 24.21 9.54
CA LEU A 179 -23.28 24.87 9.34
C LEU A 179 -23.59 25.88 10.45
N CYS A 180 -23.49 25.46 11.73
CA CYS A 180 -23.72 26.34 12.87
C CYS A 180 -22.77 27.56 12.86
N ALA A 181 -21.50 27.36 12.52
CA ALA A 181 -20.52 28.44 12.45
C ALA A 181 -20.81 29.44 11.31
N ILE A 182 -21.23 28.96 10.13
CA ILE A 182 -21.58 29.79 8.98
C ILE A 182 -22.85 30.61 9.26
N LEU A 183 -23.89 30.00 9.86
CA LEU A 183 -25.10 30.70 10.26
C LEU A 183 -24.83 31.77 11.31
N LYS A 184 -23.99 31.46 12.31
CA LYS A 184 -23.57 32.44 13.34
C LYS A 184 -22.84 33.63 12.74
N ALA A 185 -22.15 33.44 11.62
CA ALA A 185 -21.47 34.51 10.88
C ALA A 185 -22.40 35.32 9.96
N GLY A 186 -23.70 35.02 9.91
CA GLY A 186 -24.67 35.70 9.05
C GLY A 186 -24.56 35.34 7.57
N LEU A 187 -23.85 34.26 7.24
CA LEU A 187 -23.70 33.76 5.87
C LEU A 187 -24.80 32.73 5.57
N THR A 188 -25.22 32.62 4.31
CA THR A 188 -26.28 31.70 3.89
C THR A 188 -25.69 30.34 3.46
N PRO A 189 -25.89 29.25 4.22
CA PRO A 189 -25.39 27.92 3.87
C PRO A 189 -26.30 27.22 2.86
N MET A 190 -25.69 26.53 1.90
CA MET A 190 -26.34 25.62 0.98
C MET A 190 -25.74 24.22 1.15
N LEU A 191 -26.58 23.20 1.29
CA LEU A 191 -26.16 21.86 1.72
C LEU A 191 -26.26 20.85 0.57
N HIS A 192 -25.18 20.09 0.36
CA HIS A 192 -25.22 18.88 -0.46
C HIS A 192 -26.32 17.92 0.03
N GLY A 193 -26.95 17.14 -0.86
CA GLY A 193 -28.09 16.29 -0.52
C GLY A 193 -27.86 15.36 0.69
N ALA A 194 -26.70 14.72 0.77
CA ALA A 194 -26.35 13.87 1.92
C ALA A 194 -26.18 14.66 3.23
N VAL A 195 -25.63 15.89 3.17
CA VAL A 195 -25.51 16.76 4.34
C VAL A 195 -26.88 17.23 4.78
N TYR A 196 -27.70 17.70 3.83
CA TYR A 196 -29.07 18.16 4.06
C TYR A 196 -29.90 17.08 4.77
N GLN A 197 -29.86 15.83 4.28
CA GLN A 197 -30.59 14.72 4.90
C GLN A 197 -30.21 14.50 6.37
N MET A 198 -28.92 14.56 6.71
CA MET A 198 -28.46 14.38 8.10
C MET A 198 -28.84 15.59 8.97
N THR A 199 -28.72 16.80 8.43
CA THR A 199 -29.12 18.04 9.12
C THR A 199 -30.62 18.07 9.43
N GLU A 200 -31.47 17.60 8.52
CA GLU A 200 -32.92 17.50 8.77
C GLU A 200 -33.24 16.57 9.93
N ILE A 201 -32.46 15.50 10.14
CA ILE A 201 -32.62 14.61 11.30
C ILE A 201 -32.22 15.34 12.57
N TYR A 202 -31.12 16.11 12.56
CA TYR A 202 -30.74 16.95 13.72
C TYR A 202 -31.86 17.90 14.08
N ARG A 203 -32.44 18.60 13.10
CA ARG A 203 -33.54 19.54 13.32
C ARG A 203 -34.79 18.88 13.90
N GLN A 204 -35.12 17.67 13.47
CA GLN A 204 -36.25 16.91 14.02
C GLN A 204 -36.04 16.52 15.49
N LEU A 205 -34.79 16.24 15.89
CA LEU A 205 -34.46 15.71 17.21
C LEU A 205 -34.02 16.79 18.21
N LYS A 206 -33.53 17.93 17.71
CA LYS A 206 -33.05 19.07 18.50
C LYS A 206 -33.82 20.32 18.04
N PRO A 207 -34.92 20.67 18.71
CA PRO A 207 -35.77 21.80 18.33
C PRO A 207 -35.03 23.13 18.23
N ASP A 208 -33.97 23.32 19.03
CA ASP A 208 -33.14 24.54 19.03
C ASP A 208 -32.02 24.51 17.98
N PHE A 209 -31.97 23.48 17.12
CA PHE A 209 -30.94 23.39 16.08
C PHE A 209 -31.18 24.48 15.00
N PRO A 210 -30.13 25.20 14.56
CA PRO A 210 -30.32 26.37 13.69
C PRO A 210 -31.01 26.08 12.36
N ASP A 211 -32.00 26.91 12.01
CA ASP A 211 -32.60 26.99 10.66
C ASP A 211 -31.79 27.94 9.73
N GLY A 212 -32.29 28.20 8.52
CA GLY A 212 -31.70 29.20 7.61
C GLY A 212 -30.71 28.63 6.59
N TYR A 213 -30.77 27.33 6.32
CA TYR A 213 -30.00 26.67 5.28
C TYR A 213 -30.88 26.15 4.15
N GLU A 214 -30.32 26.02 2.95
CA GLU A 214 -31.04 25.53 1.78
C GLU A 214 -30.44 24.21 1.26
N ARG A 215 -31.27 23.34 0.66
CA ARG A 215 -30.76 22.20 -0.11
C ARG A 215 -30.12 22.70 -1.39
N TYR A 216 -29.01 22.09 -1.80
CA TYR A 216 -28.33 22.41 -3.04
C TYR A 216 -29.28 22.40 -4.25
N SER A 217 -29.24 23.49 -5.01
CA SER A 217 -29.93 23.65 -6.29
C SER A 217 -28.97 24.23 -7.31
N ALA A 218 -28.83 23.54 -8.45
CA ALA A 218 -28.03 24.05 -9.56
C ALA A 218 -28.52 25.46 -9.98
N GLY A 219 -27.58 26.38 -10.20
CA GLY A 219 -27.88 27.75 -10.61
C GLY A 219 -28.28 28.74 -9.50
N LYS A 220 -28.34 28.31 -8.23
CA LYS A 220 -28.68 29.20 -7.08
C LYS A 220 -27.56 29.31 -6.04
N VAL A 221 -26.32 29.02 -6.42
CA VAL A 221 -25.15 28.94 -5.53
C VAL A 221 -24.48 30.28 -5.25
N GLU A 222 -24.77 31.30 -6.06
CA GLU A 222 -24.18 32.63 -5.92
C GLU A 222 -24.59 33.29 -4.61
N GLY A 223 -23.64 33.96 -3.95
CA GLY A 223 -23.86 34.58 -2.63
C GLY A 223 -23.97 33.61 -1.45
N LYS A 224 -23.75 32.30 -1.66
CA LYS A 224 -23.96 31.26 -0.64
C LYS A 224 -22.70 30.45 -0.37
N VAL A 225 -22.66 29.81 0.80
CA VAL A 225 -21.58 28.90 1.22
C VAL A 225 -22.02 27.46 1.03
N LEU A 226 -21.36 26.73 0.13
CA LEU A 226 -21.73 25.36 -0.18
C LEU A 226 -21.02 24.37 0.74
N ILE A 227 -21.76 23.61 1.55
CA ILE A 227 -21.23 22.58 2.46
C ILE A 227 -21.44 21.20 1.83
N CYS A 228 -20.35 20.46 1.62
CA CYS A 228 -20.33 19.19 0.91
C CYS A 228 -19.51 18.12 1.63
N PRO A 229 -19.81 16.82 1.43
CA PRO A 229 -18.89 15.76 1.83
C PRO A 229 -17.61 15.82 0.98
N PRO A 230 -16.44 15.36 1.49
CA PRO A 230 -15.19 15.35 0.73
C PRO A 230 -15.27 14.61 -0.60
N SER A 231 -16.06 13.54 -0.68
CA SER A 231 -16.31 12.79 -1.92
C SER A 231 -16.96 13.62 -3.03
N ALA A 232 -17.62 14.73 -2.70
CA ALA A 232 -18.22 15.62 -3.69
C ALA A 232 -17.16 16.46 -4.44
N ASN A 233 -15.93 16.60 -3.93
CA ASN A 233 -14.92 17.56 -4.43
C ASN A 233 -14.68 17.46 -5.95
N ARG A 234 -14.77 16.25 -6.50
CA ARG A 234 -14.49 15.96 -7.92
C ARG A 234 -15.74 15.68 -8.76
N THR A 235 -16.92 15.87 -8.21
CA THR A 235 -18.18 15.58 -8.91
C THR A 235 -18.54 16.68 -9.90
N ILE A 236 -19.32 16.31 -10.93
CA ILE A 236 -19.87 17.26 -11.93
C ILE A 236 -20.62 18.43 -11.26
N MET A 237 -21.24 18.18 -10.11
CA MET A 237 -21.92 19.19 -9.30
C MET A 237 -21.00 20.37 -8.96
N LEU A 238 -19.80 20.09 -8.46
CA LEU A 238 -18.84 21.14 -8.12
C LEU A 238 -18.07 21.65 -9.32
N THR A 239 -17.68 20.77 -10.26
CA THR A 239 -16.90 21.20 -11.44
C THR A 239 -17.66 22.16 -12.36
N ARG A 240 -19.00 22.12 -12.37
CA ARG A 240 -19.85 23.09 -13.10
C ARG A 240 -19.91 24.48 -12.46
N ILE A 241 -19.50 24.64 -11.20
CA ILE A 241 -19.39 25.95 -10.56
C ILE A 241 -18.08 26.56 -11.05
N LYS A 242 -18.20 27.54 -11.96
CA LYS A 242 -17.06 28.14 -12.67
C LYS A 242 -16.09 28.86 -11.75
N ASN A 243 -16.61 29.73 -10.87
CA ASN A 243 -15.81 30.48 -9.91
C ASN A 243 -16.06 29.93 -8.50
N ARG A 244 -15.18 29.04 -8.02
CA ARG A 244 -15.29 28.45 -6.68
C ARG A 244 -13.95 28.43 -5.98
N ARG A 245 -13.98 28.55 -4.65
CA ARG A 245 -12.83 28.33 -3.77
C ARG A 245 -13.19 27.23 -2.78
N VAL A 246 -12.38 26.18 -2.73
CA VAL A 246 -12.65 24.96 -1.97
C VAL A 246 -11.76 24.92 -0.74
N ALA A 247 -12.34 24.64 0.43
CA ALA A 247 -11.60 24.38 1.65
C ALA A 247 -11.98 23.03 2.26
N VAL A 248 -11.00 22.29 2.78
CA VAL A 248 -11.25 21.06 3.54
C VAL A 248 -11.16 21.31 5.05
N LEU A 249 -12.07 20.70 5.80
CA LEU A 249 -12.07 20.74 7.26
C LEU A 249 -11.80 19.34 7.82
N THR A 250 -10.65 19.18 8.46
CA THR A 250 -10.20 17.89 8.98
C THR A 250 -9.07 18.07 9.99
N GLY A 251 -9.02 17.28 11.06
CA GLY A 251 -7.90 17.32 12.01
C GLY A 251 -6.53 17.00 11.38
N TRP A 252 -6.53 16.29 10.24
CA TRP A 252 -5.33 16.00 9.45
C TRP A 252 -4.75 17.24 8.73
N ALA A 253 -5.43 18.39 8.76
CA ALA A 253 -4.93 19.62 8.14
C ALA A 253 -3.71 20.21 8.88
N LEU A 254 -3.31 19.65 10.02
CA LEU A 254 -2.03 19.95 10.66
C LEU A 254 -0.83 19.37 9.89
N ASP A 255 -1.02 18.32 9.09
CA ASP A 255 0.08 17.72 8.34
C ASP A 255 0.46 18.61 7.14
N PRO A 256 1.78 18.81 6.87
CA PRO A 256 2.22 19.59 5.71
C PRO A 256 1.66 19.04 4.40
N GLY A 257 1.21 19.92 3.51
CA GLY A 257 0.67 19.53 2.21
C GLY A 257 -0.79 19.05 2.22
N ALA A 258 -1.56 19.32 3.28
CA ALA A 258 -2.99 18.98 3.34
C ALA A 258 -3.79 19.53 2.14
N THR A 259 -3.54 20.78 1.72
CA THR A 259 -4.18 21.38 0.53
C THR A 259 -3.90 20.59 -0.74
N TYR A 260 -2.66 20.13 -0.93
CA TYR A 260 -2.28 19.25 -2.03
C TYR A 260 -2.95 17.88 -1.94
N ARG A 261 -2.94 17.26 -0.74
CA ARG A 261 -3.54 15.94 -0.52
C ARG A 261 -5.04 15.93 -0.84
N TYR A 262 -5.76 16.95 -0.39
CA TYR A 262 -7.22 17.05 -0.54
C TYR A 262 -7.65 17.80 -1.80
N GLN A 263 -6.70 18.36 -2.57
CA GLN A 263 -6.95 19.11 -3.81
C GLN A 263 -7.93 20.26 -3.56
N CYS A 264 -7.56 21.15 -2.64
CA CYS A 264 -8.35 22.29 -2.22
C CYS A 264 -7.47 23.52 -1.99
N ASP A 265 -8.08 24.71 -2.06
CA ASP A 265 -7.39 26.00 -1.94
C ASP A 265 -6.99 26.31 -0.50
N ALA A 266 -7.75 25.80 0.48
CA ALA A 266 -7.45 25.97 1.90
C ALA A 266 -7.70 24.68 2.69
N ALA A 267 -7.02 24.53 3.82
CA ALA A 267 -7.24 23.42 4.75
C ALA A 267 -7.28 23.94 6.19
N PHE A 268 -8.32 23.55 6.94
CA PHE A 268 -8.56 24.01 8.31
C PHE A 268 -8.55 22.81 9.28
N PRO A 269 -7.75 22.86 10.35
CA PRO A 269 -7.64 21.79 11.34
C PRO A 269 -8.84 21.76 12.29
N LEU A 270 -10.04 21.51 11.74
CA LEU A 270 -11.28 21.32 12.50
C LEU A 270 -11.57 19.82 12.61
N SER A 271 -11.71 19.34 13.83
CA SER A 271 -12.00 17.94 14.14
C SER A 271 -13.19 17.81 15.09
N ASP A 272 -13.93 16.74 14.88
CA ASP A 272 -14.97 16.18 15.74
C ASP A 272 -14.42 15.10 16.70
N HIS A 273 -13.11 14.83 16.70
CA HIS A 273 -12.46 13.94 17.67
C HIS A 273 -11.59 14.71 18.67
N ALA A 274 -11.36 14.10 19.82
CA ALA A 274 -10.38 14.53 20.81
C ALA A 274 -8.98 14.61 20.20
N ASP A 275 -8.29 15.73 20.45
CA ASP A 275 -6.89 15.90 20.08
C ASP A 275 -5.96 15.32 21.16
N TYR A 276 -4.64 15.35 20.96
CA TYR A 276 -3.72 14.80 21.97
C TYR A 276 -3.89 15.41 23.37
N THR A 277 -4.19 16.72 23.47
CA THR A 277 -4.36 17.40 24.75
C THR A 277 -5.67 16.97 25.42
N ASP A 278 -6.74 16.86 24.63
CA ASP A 278 -8.04 16.35 25.08
C ASP A 278 -7.92 14.93 25.61
N LEU A 279 -7.21 14.05 24.89
CA LEU A 279 -7.04 12.65 25.28
C LEU A 279 -6.34 12.52 26.64
N VAL A 280 -5.21 13.22 26.85
CA VAL A 280 -4.51 13.22 28.14
C VAL A 280 -5.40 13.78 29.24
N ARG A 281 -6.05 14.92 28.99
CA ARG A 281 -6.96 15.54 29.96
C ARG A 281 -8.14 14.63 30.31
N TYR A 282 -8.65 13.86 29.35
CA TYR A 282 -9.77 12.96 29.59
C TYR A 282 -9.39 11.83 30.57
N VAL A 283 -8.17 11.29 30.44
CA VAL A 283 -7.63 10.32 31.40
C VAL A 283 -7.54 10.94 32.80
N ASP A 284 -7.05 12.17 32.92
CA ASP A 284 -6.97 12.89 34.21
C ASP A 284 -8.36 13.14 34.83
N LEU A 285 -9.38 13.38 34.01
CA LEU A 285 -10.76 13.64 34.45
C LEU A 285 -11.49 12.37 34.91
N VAL A 286 -11.27 11.25 34.23
CA VAL A 286 -11.87 9.95 34.57
C VAL A 286 -11.16 9.29 35.76
N GLN A 287 -9.87 9.58 35.95
CA GLN A 287 -9.03 9.00 37.00
C GLN A 287 -9.06 7.45 37.04
N PRO A 288 -8.87 6.75 35.91
CA PRO A 288 -9.00 5.30 35.87
C PRO A 288 -7.80 4.59 36.51
N LYS A 289 -8.03 3.39 37.03
CA LYS A 289 -6.95 2.48 37.45
C LYS A 289 -6.23 1.90 36.24
N ARG A 290 -6.95 1.72 35.12
CA ARG A 290 -6.45 1.16 33.87
C ARG A 290 -7.03 1.90 32.66
N VAL A 291 -6.19 2.17 31.67
CA VAL A 291 -6.58 2.75 30.37
C VAL A 291 -6.37 1.73 29.26
N LEU A 292 -7.38 1.60 28.40
CA LEU A 292 -7.38 0.76 27.21
C LEU A 292 -7.59 1.67 26.00
N THR A 293 -6.62 1.74 25.11
CA THR A 293 -6.66 2.66 23.96
C THR A 293 -7.02 1.91 22.68
N LEU A 294 -7.85 2.49 21.80
CA LEU A 294 -8.23 1.89 20.52
C LEU A 294 -8.22 2.95 19.39
N HIS A 295 -8.19 2.46 18.15
CA HIS A 295 -8.11 3.24 16.91
C HIS A 295 -6.93 4.23 16.83
N GLY A 296 -6.68 4.77 15.63
CA GLY A 296 -5.63 5.77 15.39
C GLY A 296 -4.22 5.37 15.88
N PHE A 297 -3.71 6.13 16.86
CA PHE A 297 -2.36 5.96 17.40
C PHE A 297 -2.36 5.26 18.77
N ALA A 298 -3.30 4.34 19.01
CA ALA A 298 -3.51 3.62 20.27
C ALA A 298 -2.24 3.15 20.97
N ALA A 299 -1.35 2.43 20.28
CA ALA A 299 -0.13 1.90 20.86
C ALA A 299 0.86 3.00 21.30
N ALA A 300 0.99 4.06 20.50
CA ALA A 300 1.86 5.19 20.82
C ALA A 300 1.30 5.98 22.01
N PHE A 301 -0.01 6.26 22.01
CA PHE A 301 -0.65 6.97 23.12
C PHE A 301 -0.62 6.17 24.42
N ALA A 302 -0.84 4.85 24.38
CA ALA A 302 -0.67 3.99 25.55
C ALA A 302 0.77 4.01 26.09
N ALA A 303 1.77 4.09 25.20
CA ALA A 303 3.16 4.24 25.63
C ALA A 303 3.40 5.57 26.34
N ASP A 304 2.92 6.69 25.78
CA ASP A 304 2.98 8.01 26.39
C ASP A 304 2.29 8.04 27.77
N LEU A 305 1.14 7.37 27.93
CA LEU A 305 0.44 7.26 29.20
C LEU A 305 1.22 6.44 30.24
N ARG A 306 1.90 5.37 29.82
CA ARG A 306 2.78 4.59 30.72
C ARG A 306 3.97 5.40 31.19
N GLU A 307 4.57 6.22 30.32
CA GLU A 307 5.63 7.16 30.71
C GLU A 307 5.14 8.19 31.73
N ARG A 308 3.84 8.51 31.72
CA ARG A 308 3.17 9.39 32.69
C ARG A 308 2.69 8.67 33.95
N GLY A 309 2.90 7.37 34.06
CA GLY A 309 2.58 6.57 35.26
C GLY A 309 1.21 5.89 35.27
N PHE A 310 0.46 5.90 34.16
CA PHE A 310 -0.82 5.18 34.06
C PHE A 310 -0.64 3.71 33.61
N ASP A 311 -1.48 2.80 34.13
CA ASP A 311 -1.60 1.42 33.61
C ASP A 311 -2.36 1.44 32.27
N ALA A 312 -1.64 1.68 31.17
CA ALA A 312 -2.24 1.89 29.85
C ALA A 312 -1.81 0.85 28.80
N TRP A 313 -2.77 0.30 28.06
CA TRP A 313 -2.57 -0.74 27.04
C TRP A 313 -3.40 -0.44 25.80
N ALA A 314 -2.88 -0.73 24.61
CA ALA A 314 -3.69 -0.62 23.39
C ALA A 314 -4.52 -1.88 23.20
N LEU A 315 -5.82 -1.77 22.93
CA LEU A 315 -6.64 -2.87 22.46
C LEU A 315 -6.42 -3.04 20.97
N SER A 316 -5.52 -3.96 20.63
CA SER A 316 -5.40 -4.57 19.32
C SER A 316 -5.53 -6.08 19.47
N GLU A 317 -5.68 -6.83 18.37
CA GLU A 317 -5.57 -8.30 18.40
C GLU A 317 -4.24 -8.77 19.05
N GLU A 318 -3.25 -7.90 19.23
CA GLU A 318 -1.92 -8.20 19.79
C GLU A 318 -1.82 -8.18 21.33
N ASN A 319 -2.70 -7.47 22.05
CA ASN A 319 -2.51 -7.15 23.49
C ASN A 319 -3.52 -7.84 24.44
N GLN A 320 -4.42 -8.67 23.91
CA GLN A 320 -5.45 -9.34 24.74
C GLN A 320 -4.89 -10.35 25.73
N LEU A 321 -3.71 -10.91 25.45
CA LEU A 321 -3.06 -11.91 26.31
C LEU A 321 -2.28 -11.29 27.47
N GLU A 322 -1.85 -10.03 27.37
CA GLU A 322 -1.17 -9.31 28.46
C GLU A 322 -2.13 -8.95 29.62
N LEU A 323 -3.43 -8.80 29.34
CA LEU A 323 -4.44 -8.41 30.32
C LEU A 323 -4.70 -9.46 31.41
N LEU A 324 -4.28 -10.71 31.19
CA LEU A 324 -4.47 -11.84 32.11
C LEU A 324 -3.29 -12.05 33.07
N LEU A 325 -2.15 -11.39 32.84
CA LEU A 325 -0.94 -11.59 33.65
C LEU A 325 -0.83 -10.53 34.74
N ARG A 326 -1.53 -10.74 35.86
CA ARG A 326 -1.13 -10.11 37.13
C ARG A 326 0.31 -10.56 37.45
N ARG A 327 1.23 -9.60 37.54
CA ARG A 327 2.61 -9.79 38.02
C ARG A 327 2.60 -10.61 39.32
N ALA A 328 3.15 -11.83 39.28
CA ALA A 328 3.71 -12.43 40.48
C ALA A 328 4.96 -11.62 40.89
N PRO A 329 5.18 -11.39 42.20
CA PRO A 329 6.33 -10.62 42.65
C PRO A 329 7.62 -11.33 42.23
N SER A 330 8.51 -10.59 41.57
CA SER A 330 9.83 -11.05 41.15
C SER A 330 10.68 -11.34 42.39
N THR A 331 10.94 -12.61 42.67
CA THR A 331 12.06 -13.02 43.51
C THR A 331 13.38 -12.84 42.75
N PRO A 332 14.43 -12.27 43.37
CA PRO A 332 15.73 -12.17 42.75
C PRO A 332 16.36 -13.57 42.61
N GLN A 333 16.79 -13.94 41.40
CA GLN A 333 17.60 -15.14 41.18
C GLN A 333 19.10 -14.82 41.32
N PRO A 334 19.91 -15.77 41.82
CA PRO A 334 21.31 -15.54 42.11
C PRO A 334 22.17 -15.65 40.85
N GLU A 335 23.27 -14.88 40.84
CA GLU A 335 24.34 -14.98 39.86
C GLU A 335 24.88 -16.42 39.78
N ARG A 336 25.05 -16.94 38.55
CA ARG A 336 25.75 -18.20 38.28
C ARG A 336 27.01 -17.95 37.44
N PRO A 337 28.11 -18.65 37.73
CA PRO A 337 29.38 -18.41 37.08
C PRO A 337 29.44 -19.04 35.68
N ALA A 338 30.24 -18.41 34.81
CA ALA A 338 30.49 -18.83 33.44
C ALA A 338 31.05 -20.26 33.36
N ALA A 339 30.47 -21.08 32.48
CA ALA A 339 30.98 -22.40 32.12
C ALA A 339 31.80 -22.33 30.83
N PRO A 340 32.79 -23.22 30.62
CA PRO A 340 33.69 -23.16 29.46
C PRO A 340 32.99 -23.65 28.18
N VAL A 341 33.38 -23.01 27.06
CA VAL A 341 32.91 -23.30 25.70
C VAL A 341 33.40 -24.68 25.25
N ALA A 342 32.48 -25.64 25.16
CA ALA A 342 32.71 -26.92 24.48
C ALA A 342 32.29 -26.81 23.00
N ALA A 343 33.07 -27.41 22.10
CA ALA A 343 32.77 -27.48 20.68
C ALA A 343 31.39 -28.11 20.45
N MET A 344 30.50 -27.36 19.80
CA MET A 344 29.10 -27.75 19.61
C MET A 344 28.91 -28.67 18.40
N PRO A 345 28.06 -29.71 18.50
CA PRO A 345 27.62 -30.49 17.35
C PRO A 345 26.83 -29.60 16.36
N GLN A 346 27.05 -29.83 15.07
CA GLN A 346 26.47 -29.02 13.99
C GLN A 346 25.00 -29.41 13.78
N SER A 347 24.07 -28.48 14.05
CA SER A 347 22.64 -28.64 13.73
C SER A 347 22.42 -28.66 12.21
N GLU A 348 21.29 -29.23 11.77
CA GLU A 348 20.93 -29.27 10.34
C GLU A 348 20.76 -27.86 9.75
N PHE A 349 20.10 -26.93 10.45
CA PHE A 349 20.02 -25.54 10.02
C PHE A 349 21.38 -24.82 10.11
N GLY A 350 22.24 -25.22 11.04
CA GLY A 350 23.63 -24.78 11.13
C GLY A 350 24.46 -25.17 9.90
N ALA A 351 24.25 -26.38 9.34
CA ALA A 351 24.87 -26.79 8.08
C ALA A 351 24.42 -25.92 6.90
N PHE A 352 23.13 -25.59 6.82
CA PHE A 352 22.60 -24.62 5.85
C PHE A 352 23.25 -23.24 6.00
N ALA A 353 23.35 -22.72 7.22
CA ALA A 353 23.94 -21.42 7.50
C ALA A 353 25.45 -21.40 7.17
N THR A 354 26.16 -22.49 7.44
CA THR A 354 27.58 -22.68 7.10
C THR A 354 27.79 -22.67 5.58
N LEU A 355 26.96 -23.38 4.82
CA LEU A 355 26.99 -23.32 3.35
C LEU A 355 26.78 -21.89 2.85
N GLY A 356 25.80 -21.19 3.42
CA GLY A 356 25.53 -19.81 3.07
C GLY A 356 26.77 -18.91 3.26
N ASP A 357 27.53 -19.11 4.34
CA ASP A 357 28.72 -18.32 4.64
C ASP A 357 29.87 -18.65 3.69
N GLN A 358 30.06 -19.94 3.38
CA GLN A 358 31.02 -20.39 2.35
C GLN A 358 30.72 -19.81 0.97
N ILE A 359 29.43 -19.70 0.60
CA ILE A 359 29.00 -19.07 -0.65
C ILE A 359 29.27 -17.56 -0.64
N ALA A 360 29.02 -16.90 0.49
CA ALA A 360 29.28 -15.46 0.65
C ALA A 360 30.77 -15.13 0.48
N ASN A 361 31.63 -16.00 1.02
CA ASN A 361 33.09 -15.86 0.97
C ASN A 361 33.72 -16.37 -0.34
N SER A 362 32.92 -16.82 -1.30
CA SER A 362 33.41 -17.27 -2.61
C SER A 362 33.12 -16.24 -3.70
N THR A 363 34.11 -15.98 -4.57
CA THR A 363 33.96 -15.16 -5.77
C THR A 363 33.73 -16.00 -7.05
N SER A 364 34.02 -17.31 -7.00
CA SER A 364 33.92 -18.20 -8.16
C SER A 364 32.51 -18.77 -8.33
N LYS A 365 31.89 -18.48 -9.48
CA LYS A 365 30.58 -19.04 -9.86
C LYS A 365 30.59 -20.58 -9.82
N LEU A 366 31.60 -21.21 -10.42
CA LEU A 366 31.71 -22.68 -10.47
C LEU A 366 31.87 -23.29 -9.07
N LYS A 367 32.65 -22.65 -8.20
CA LYS A 367 32.80 -23.12 -6.81
C LYS A 367 31.49 -23.03 -6.03
N LYS A 368 30.70 -21.97 -6.22
CA LYS A 368 29.37 -21.84 -5.61
C LYS A 368 28.43 -22.94 -6.06
N ILE A 369 28.40 -23.23 -7.37
CA ILE A 369 27.56 -24.29 -7.94
C ILE A 369 27.95 -25.65 -7.35
N ALA A 370 29.26 -25.95 -7.25
CA ALA A 370 29.72 -27.21 -6.66
C ALA A 370 29.30 -27.34 -5.19
N LEU A 371 29.54 -26.32 -4.36
CA LEU A 371 29.14 -26.31 -2.95
C LEU A 371 27.62 -26.52 -2.77
N LEU A 372 26.82 -25.83 -3.59
CA LEU A 372 25.36 -25.99 -3.58
C LEU A 372 24.94 -27.40 -4.02
N ALA A 373 25.51 -27.91 -5.11
CA ALA A 373 25.14 -29.21 -5.65
C ALA A 373 25.49 -30.35 -4.69
N ASP A 374 26.67 -30.30 -4.06
CA ASP A 374 27.10 -31.28 -3.06
C ASP A 374 26.21 -31.23 -1.81
N TYR A 375 25.85 -30.03 -1.36
CA TYR A 375 24.89 -29.88 -0.26
C TYR A 375 23.52 -30.46 -0.62
N LEU A 376 22.95 -30.09 -1.78
CA LEU A 376 21.64 -30.60 -2.21
C LEU A 376 21.63 -32.13 -2.32
N ARG A 377 22.71 -32.75 -2.82
CA ARG A 377 22.84 -34.21 -2.91
C ARG A 377 22.87 -34.91 -1.55
N SER A 378 23.30 -34.21 -0.50
CA SER A 378 23.40 -34.77 0.86
C SER A 378 22.06 -34.81 1.62
N LEU A 379 21.03 -34.11 1.12
CA LEU A 379 19.75 -33.96 1.80
C LEU A 379 18.78 -35.10 1.47
N ASN A 380 17.95 -35.47 2.45
CA ASN A 380 16.85 -36.42 2.25
C ASN A 380 15.60 -35.78 1.61
N GLU A 381 14.59 -36.59 1.30
CA GLU A 381 13.35 -36.15 0.63
C GLU A 381 12.56 -35.07 1.39
N THR A 382 12.71 -34.99 2.72
CA THR A 382 12.04 -33.97 3.55
C THR A 382 12.82 -32.67 3.58
N GLN A 383 14.15 -32.76 3.65
CA GLN A 383 15.05 -31.60 3.78
C GLN A 383 15.27 -30.88 2.45
N LEU A 384 15.41 -31.63 1.36
CA LEU A 384 15.78 -31.11 0.04
C LEU A 384 14.85 -30.00 -0.45
N PRO A 385 13.51 -30.13 -0.40
CA PRO A 385 12.60 -29.08 -0.86
C PRO A 385 12.71 -27.81 -0.02
N ILE A 386 12.89 -27.94 1.29
CA ILE A 386 12.98 -26.82 2.23
C ILE A 386 14.27 -26.04 2.00
N ALA A 387 15.40 -26.76 1.93
CA ALA A 387 16.70 -26.16 1.66
C ALA A 387 16.75 -25.43 0.33
N ALA A 388 16.31 -26.06 -0.76
CA ALA A 388 16.30 -25.46 -2.09
C ALA A 388 15.46 -24.16 -2.12
N ARG A 389 14.35 -24.11 -1.38
CA ARG A 389 13.54 -22.91 -1.22
C ARG A 389 14.25 -21.82 -0.41
N PHE A 390 14.83 -22.16 0.74
CA PHE A 390 15.54 -21.20 1.59
C PHE A 390 16.79 -20.61 0.92
N LEU A 391 17.44 -21.37 0.02
CA LEU A 391 18.55 -20.88 -0.82
C LEU A 391 18.12 -19.73 -1.76
N THR A 392 16.83 -19.54 -2.00
CA THR A 392 16.30 -18.37 -2.72
C THR A 392 16.12 -17.14 -1.83
N GLY A 393 16.36 -17.26 -0.52
CA GLY A 393 16.11 -16.23 0.48
C GLY A 393 14.65 -16.07 0.87
N ARG A 394 13.80 -17.08 0.61
CA ARG A 394 12.36 -17.03 0.87
C ARG A 394 11.92 -18.15 1.79
N ALA A 395 10.98 -17.82 2.68
CA ALA A 395 10.34 -18.80 3.57
C ALA A 395 9.36 -19.72 2.82
N PHE A 396 8.59 -19.16 1.88
CA PHE A 396 7.58 -19.86 1.08
C PHE A 396 7.92 -19.81 -0.42
N ALA A 397 7.28 -20.70 -1.20
CA ALA A 397 7.46 -20.76 -2.65
C ALA A 397 7.04 -19.44 -3.31
N GLN A 398 7.51 -19.15 -4.52
CA GLN A 398 7.07 -17.95 -5.25
C GLN A 398 5.59 -18.02 -5.62
N SER A 399 5.10 -19.23 -5.88
CA SER A 399 3.69 -19.51 -6.14
C SER A 399 2.82 -19.50 -4.87
N ASP A 400 3.43 -19.42 -3.69
CA ASP A 400 2.73 -19.34 -2.41
C ASP A 400 2.47 -17.89 -2.01
N MET A 401 1.19 -17.56 -1.85
CA MET A 401 0.73 -16.22 -1.52
C MET A 401 0.91 -15.84 -0.06
N ARG A 402 1.30 -16.80 0.79
CA ARG A 402 1.52 -16.55 2.22
C ARG A 402 2.63 -15.54 2.42
N THR A 403 2.37 -14.56 3.28
CA THR A 403 3.37 -13.58 3.71
C THR A 403 3.53 -13.67 5.22
N LEU A 404 4.77 -13.53 5.68
CA LEU A 404 5.06 -13.55 7.11
C LEU A 404 4.58 -12.27 7.82
N GLN A 405 4.46 -11.16 7.08
CA GLN A 405 4.12 -9.83 7.62
C GLN A 405 4.99 -9.41 8.81
N VAL A 406 6.25 -9.85 8.83
CA VAL A 406 7.24 -9.51 9.85
C VAL A 406 8.09 -8.35 9.32
N GLY A 407 7.77 -7.12 9.75
CA GLY A 407 8.57 -5.94 9.41
C GLY A 407 9.87 -5.85 10.22
N TRP A 408 10.83 -5.03 9.74
CA TRP A 408 12.11 -4.81 10.42
C TRP A 408 11.97 -4.39 11.89
N ALA A 409 10.94 -3.61 12.24
CA ALA A 409 10.69 -3.21 13.62
C ALA A 409 10.40 -4.41 14.56
N VAL A 410 9.75 -5.46 14.04
CA VAL A 410 9.51 -6.71 14.80
C VAL A 410 10.79 -7.48 14.98
N ILE A 411 11.55 -7.66 13.89
CA ILE A 411 12.84 -8.36 13.90
C ILE A 411 13.81 -7.67 14.85
N LYS A 412 13.97 -6.34 14.73
CA LYS A 412 14.82 -5.52 15.61
C LYS A 412 14.47 -5.73 17.08
N ARG A 413 13.17 -5.65 17.44
CA ARG A 413 12.74 -5.86 18.84
C ARG A 413 13.05 -7.28 19.32
N ALA A 414 12.77 -8.29 18.50
CA ALA A 414 13.05 -9.68 18.83
C ALA A 414 14.56 -9.94 19.03
N VAL A 415 15.41 -9.39 18.16
CA VAL A 415 16.88 -9.50 18.27
C VAL A 415 17.38 -8.78 19.51
N MET A 416 16.91 -7.55 19.78
CA MET A 416 17.27 -6.81 20.99
C MET A 416 16.86 -7.56 22.26
N ALA A 417 15.64 -8.10 22.28
CA ALA A 417 15.12 -8.84 23.43
C ALA A 417 15.85 -10.18 23.63
N ALA A 418 16.20 -10.89 22.55
CA ALA A 418 16.96 -12.13 22.61
C ALA A 418 18.41 -11.90 23.08
N GLY A 419 19.03 -10.78 22.68
CA GLY A 419 20.38 -10.41 23.10
C GLY A 419 20.48 -9.61 24.40
N GLY A 420 19.35 -9.23 25.01
CA GLY A 420 19.33 -8.36 26.20
C GLY A 420 19.89 -6.94 25.94
N LEU A 421 19.75 -6.43 24.71
CA LEU A 421 20.38 -5.18 24.27
C LEU A 421 19.50 -3.95 24.50
N ALA A 422 20.11 -2.87 24.97
CA ALA A 422 19.50 -1.54 24.97
C ALA A 422 19.43 -0.96 23.55
N GLU A 423 18.50 -0.02 23.31
CA GLU A 423 18.30 0.52 21.95
C GLU A 423 19.54 1.25 21.41
N GLN A 424 20.28 1.95 22.25
CA GLN A 424 21.48 2.68 21.84
C GLN A 424 22.58 1.73 21.36
N GLU A 425 22.78 0.61 22.06
CA GLU A 425 23.77 -0.41 21.72
C GLU A 425 23.43 -1.09 20.38
N PHE A 426 22.17 -1.50 20.20
CA PHE A 426 21.73 -2.08 18.93
C PHE A 426 21.83 -1.07 17.77
N ARG A 427 21.54 0.22 18.01
CA ARG A 427 21.72 1.28 17.00
C ARG A 427 23.18 1.43 16.57
N ALA A 428 24.14 1.26 17.48
CA ALA A 428 25.57 1.30 17.13
C ALA A 428 25.95 0.13 16.22
N ILE A 429 25.57 -1.11 16.60
CA ILE A 429 25.80 -2.33 15.81
C ILE A 429 25.14 -2.20 14.43
N SER A 430 23.87 -1.80 14.37
CA SER A 430 23.13 -1.69 13.11
C SER A 430 23.68 -0.61 12.17
N ARG A 431 24.37 0.42 12.66
CA ARG A 431 25.01 1.44 11.81
C ARG A 431 26.30 0.94 11.17
N GLN A 432 27.01 0.06 11.85
CA GLN A 432 28.25 -0.54 11.36
C GLN A 432 27.98 -1.51 10.20
N TYR A 433 26.82 -2.17 10.22
CA TYR A 433 26.46 -3.18 9.24
C TYR A 433 25.22 -2.77 8.44
N ALA A 434 25.39 -2.52 7.15
CA ALA A 434 24.27 -2.28 6.23
C ALA A 434 23.46 -3.55 5.88
N ASP A 435 23.59 -4.64 6.66
CA ASP A 435 22.99 -5.97 6.47
C ASP A 435 22.35 -6.45 7.77
N ALA A 436 21.03 -6.73 7.72
CA ALA A 436 20.24 -7.11 8.88
C ALA A 436 20.66 -8.45 9.52
N GLY A 437 21.12 -9.40 8.70
CA GLY A 437 21.65 -10.68 9.19
C GLY A 437 22.98 -10.50 9.91
N LYS A 438 23.91 -9.72 9.34
CA LYS A 438 25.20 -9.40 9.99
C LYS A 438 25.00 -8.62 11.29
N ALA A 439 24.11 -7.64 11.30
CA ALA A 439 23.76 -6.93 12.53
C ALA A 439 23.16 -7.87 13.59
N THR A 440 22.37 -8.87 13.17
CA THR A 440 21.81 -9.90 14.07
C THR A 440 22.90 -10.83 14.63
N TYR A 441 23.84 -11.27 13.79
CA TYR A 441 24.99 -12.08 14.21
C TYR A 441 25.73 -11.39 15.37
N GLU A 442 26.10 -10.13 15.17
CA GLU A 442 26.86 -9.34 16.15
C GLU A 442 26.05 -9.01 17.40
N ALA A 443 24.76 -8.75 17.24
CA ALA A 443 23.85 -8.51 18.35
C ALA A 443 23.69 -9.72 19.27
N LEU A 444 23.78 -10.95 18.73
CA LEU A 444 23.54 -12.19 19.48
C LEU A 444 24.82 -12.96 19.84
N LEU A 445 25.98 -12.46 19.42
CA LEU A 445 27.28 -13.04 19.73
C LEU A 445 27.45 -13.18 21.25
N GLU A 446 27.70 -14.41 21.71
CA GLU A 446 27.87 -14.78 23.14
C GLU A 446 26.68 -14.43 24.05
N ARG A 447 25.50 -14.16 23.48
CA ARG A 447 24.30 -13.72 24.22
C ARG A 447 23.12 -14.69 24.10
N THR A 448 23.33 -15.86 23.51
CA THR A 448 22.30 -16.87 23.22
C THR A 448 22.64 -18.21 23.88
N THR A 449 21.65 -19.09 24.02
CA THR A 449 21.84 -20.47 24.50
C THR A 449 21.40 -21.44 23.41
N PRO A 450 22.29 -21.79 22.46
CA PRO A 450 21.91 -22.56 21.30
C PRO A 450 21.33 -23.94 21.63
N ARG A 451 20.31 -24.34 20.88
CA ARG A 451 19.66 -25.66 20.91
C ARG A 451 19.56 -26.21 19.48
N ASP A 452 19.31 -27.51 19.34
CA ASP A 452 19.10 -28.13 18.03
C ASP A 452 17.97 -27.42 17.25
N PHE A 453 18.22 -27.21 15.96
CA PHE A 453 17.31 -26.55 15.04
C PHE A 453 17.46 -27.14 13.63
N SER A 454 16.36 -27.68 13.10
CA SER A 454 16.31 -28.29 11.77
C SER A 454 15.72 -27.35 10.71
N LEU A 455 15.85 -27.72 9.42
CA LEU A 455 15.15 -26.99 8.35
C LEU A 455 13.63 -27.12 8.51
N VAL A 456 13.16 -28.25 9.03
CA VAL A 456 11.74 -28.49 9.32
C VAL A 456 11.26 -27.56 10.44
N ASP A 457 12.04 -27.39 11.50
CA ASP A 457 11.71 -26.44 12.59
C ASP A 457 11.66 -24.99 12.09
N ALA A 458 12.58 -24.63 11.19
CA ALA A 458 12.58 -23.31 10.56
C ALA A 458 11.35 -23.08 9.67
N LEU A 459 10.93 -24.09 8.89
CA LEU A 459 9.69 -24.01 8.13
C LEU A 459 8.46 -23.92 9.04
N ALA A 460 8.40 -24.73 10.09
CA ALA A 460 7.32 -24.71 11.07
C ALA A 460 7.24 -23.35 11.79
N LEU A 461 8.38 -22.72 12.10
CA LEU A 461 8.42 -21.36 12.63
C LEU A 461 7.84 -20.36 11.63
N PHE A 462 8.17 -20.45 10.34
CA PHE A 462 7.60 -19.58 9.32
C PHE A 462 6.09 -19.77 9.18
N ASP A 463 5.59 -21.00 9.26
CA ASP A 463 4.16 -21.28 9.29
C ASP A 463 3.49 -20.68 10.54
N GLN A 464 4.11 -20.81 11.71
CA GLN A 464 3.63 -20.18 12.96
C GLN A 464 3.61 -18.65 12.85
N LEU A 465 4.65 -18.03 12.27
CA LEU A 465 4.72 -16.58 12.07
C LEU A 465 3.70 -16.08 11.04
N HIS A 466 3.40 -16.88 10.03
CA HIS A 466 2.32 -16.59 9.08
C HIS A 466 0.95 -16.64 9.76
N ALA A 467 0.70 -17.70 10.55
CA ALA A 467 -0.57 -17.90 11.27
C ALA A 467 -0.78 -16.89 12.42
N ALA A 468 0.32 -16.47 13.07
CA ALA A 468 0.29 -15.48 14.13
C ALA A 468 -0.28 -14.15 13.62
N ARG A 469 -1.14 -13.51 14.42
CA ARG A 469 -1.66 -12.18 14.12
C ARG A 469 -0.96 -11.12 14.93
N GLY A 470 -0.51 -10.09 14.22
CA GLY A 470 0.09 -8.89 14.77
C GLY A 470 1.57 -8.99 15.20
N PRO A 471 2.32 -7.86 15.19
CA PRO A 471 3.75 -7.79 15.44
C PRO A 471 4.26 -8.21 16.83
N LEU A 472 3.45 -8.23 17.89
CA LEU A 472 3.93 -8.66 19.23
C LEU A 472 4.08 -10.17 19.34
N VAL A 473 3.05 -10.95 19.02
CA VAL A 473 3.12 -12.43 19.01
C VAL A 473 4.24 -12.91 18.08
N LYS A 474 4.36 -12.28 16.90
CA LYS A 474 5.47 -12.54 15.98
C LYS A 474 6.83 -12.18 16.58
N GLY A 475 6.89 -11.09 17.34
CA GLY A 475 8.08 -10.66 18.06
C GLY A 475 8.50 -11.66 19.14
N GLU A 476 7.56 -12.18 19.92
CA GLU A 476 7.81 -13.18 20.97
C GLU A 476 8.26 -14.52 20.38
N LEU A 477 7.57 -15.03 19.35
CA LEU A 477 7.96 -16.25 18.65
C LEU A 477 9.38 -16.14 18.09
N LEU A 478 9.70 -15.00 17.49
CA LEU A 478 11.04 -14.72 16.99
C LEU A 478 12.06 -14.59 18.12
N GLN A 479 11.75 -13.86 19.19
CA GLN A 479 12.65 -13.69 20.33
C GLN A 479 12.99 -15.05 20.95
N GLN A 480 11.97 -15.86 21.26
CA GLN A 480 12.13 -17.18 21.85
C GLN A 480 13.01 -18.07 20.98
N ARG A 481 12.79 -18.03 19.65
CA ARG A 481 13.64 -18.80 18.75
C ARG A 481 15.06 -18.25 18.68
N LEU A 482 15.23 -16.95 18.46
CA LEU A 482 16.54 -16.31 18.32
C LEU A 482 17.43 -16.51 19.56
N ALA A 483 16.84 -16.50 20.76
CA ALA A 483 17.55 -16.78 22.01
C ALA A 483 18.13 -18.22 22.07
N ALA A 484 17.57 -19.14 21.27
CA ALA A 484 17.94 -20.55 21.21
C ALA A 484 18.74 -20.94 19.96
N LEU A 485 19.19 -19.97 19.14
CA LEU A 485 20.00 -20.21 17.95
C LEU A 485 21.45 -19.80 18.15
N THR A 486 22.37 -20.42 17.41
CA THR A 486 23.71 -19.84 17.25
C THR A 486 23.63 -18.50 16.50
N PRO A 487 24.59 -17.58 16.69
CA PRO A 487 24.62 -16.30 15.96
C PRO A 487 24.56 -16.45 14.43
N LEU A 488 25.20 -17.49 13.89
CA LEU A 488 25.21 -17.78 12.46
C LEU A 488 23.82 -18.24 11.98
N GLU A 489 23.17 -19.16 12.68
CA GLU A 489 21.81 -19.58 12.36
C GLU A 489 20.82 -18.40 12.45
N ALA A 490 20.91 -17.59 13.50
CA ALA A 490 20.05 -16.42 13.68
C ALA A 490 20.21 -15.41 12.52
N SER A 491 21.44 -15.18 12.05
CA SER A 491 21.73 -14.36 10.88
C SER A 491 21.03 -14.87 9.62
N TYR A 492 21.11 -16.18 9.33
CA TYR A 492 20.47 -16.78 8.15
C TYR A 492 18.95 -16.86 8.27
N LEU A 493 18.41 -17.08 9.47
CA LEU A 493 16.97 -16.98 9.71
C LEU A 493 16.46 -15.57 9.39
N VAL A 494 17.13 -14.52 9.90
CA VAL A 494 16.76 -13.12 9.63
C VAL A 494 16.91 -12.76 8.16
N LYS A 495 17.95 -13.26 7.48
CA LYS A 495 18.12 -13.10 6.02
C LYS A 495 16.94 -13.68 5.22
N ILE A 496 16.42 -14.85 5.60
CA ILE A 496 15.22 -15.43 4.99
C ILE A 496 13.96 -14.60 5.33
N LEU A 497 13.79 -14.17 6.59
CA LEU A 497 12.66 -13.32 7.02
C LEU A 497 12.59 -11.99 6.25
N THR A 498 13.76 -11.42 5.94
CA THR A 498 13.90 -10.15 5.22
C THR A 498 13.88 -10.30 3.70
N GLY A 499 13.89 -11.53 3.18
CA GLY A 499 13.72 -11.81 1.76
C GLY A 499 14.98 -11.70 0.90
N ASP A 500 16.17 -11.57 1.51
CA ASP A 500 17.43 -11.43 0.78
C ASP A 500 18.61 -11.98 1.61
N LEU A 501 19.26 -13.03 1.07
CA LEU A 501 20.44 -13.63 1.71
C LEU A 501 21.68 -12.74 1.64
N ARG A 502 21.79 -11.88 0.61
CA ARG A 502 22.95 -11.01 0.36
C ARG A 502 24.31 -11.73 0.27
N ILE A 503 24.29 -12.97 -0.20
CA ILE A 503 25.50 -13.81 -0.38
C ILE A 503 25.91 -13.95 -1.86
N GLY A 504 25.30 -13.15 -2.75
CA GLY A 504 25.51 -13.25 -4.19
C GLY A 504 24.90 -14.49 -4.83
N LEU A 505 23.90 -15.09 -4.18
CA LEU A 505 23.11 -16.21 -4.69
C LEU A 505 21.83 -15.68 -5.35
N LYS A 506 21.51 -16.16 -6.56
CA LYS A 506 20.28 -15.85 -7.30
C LYS A 506 19.60 -17.16 -7.67
N SER A 507 18.29 -17.12 -7.97
CA SER A 507 17.52 -18.32 -8.38
C SER A 507 18.21 -19.11 -9.49
N GLY A 508 18.74 -18.42 -10.51
CA GLY A 508 19.46 -19.07 -11.62
C GLY A 508 20.69 -19.88 -11.22
N LEU A 509 21.37 -19.53 -10.12
CA LEU A 509 22.48 -20.35 -9.59
C LEU A 509 21.97 -21.58 -8.84
N VAL A 510 20.81 -21.49 -8.19
CA VAL A 510 20.16 -22.63 -7.56
C VAL A 510 19.63 -23.61 -8.62
N GLU A 511 19.06 -23.11 -9.72
CA GLU A 511 18.71 -23.92 -10.90
C GLU A 511 19.93 -24.68 -11.47
N GLU A 512 21.05 -23.99 -11.68
CA GLU A 512 22.31 -24.61 -12.14
C GLU A 512 22.83 -25.66 -11.13
N ALA A 513 22.68 -25.40 -9.82
CA ALA A 513 23.07 -26.35 -8.78
C ALA A 513 22.16 -27.58 -8.73
N ILE A 514 20.84 -27.44 -8.92
CA ILE A 514 19.90 -28.56 -9.00
C ILE A 514 20.22 -29.43 -10.22
N ALA A 515 20.45 -28.80 -11.38
CA ALA A 515 20.86 -29.49 -12.60
C ALA A 515 22.17 -30.29 -12.38
N ALA A 516 23.17 -29.67 -11.75
CA ALA A 516 24.44 -30.33 -11.43
C ALA A 516 24.32 -31.42 -10.34
N ALA A 517 23.47 -31.24 -9.33
CA ALA A 517 23.30 -32.18 -8.23
C ALA A 517 22.70 -33.52 -8.70
N PHE A 518 21.70 -33.44 -9.57
CA PHE A 518 20.87 -34.57 -10.01
C PHE A 518 21.05 -34.94 -11.48
N GLN A 519 22.09 -34.41 -12.15
CA GLN A 519 22.41 -34.70 -13.55
C GLN A 519 21.25 -34.41 -14.53
N ALA A 520 20.44 -33.40 -14.22
CA ALA A 520 19.30 -33.01 -15.04
C ALA A 520 19.70 -31.94 -16.07
N ASP A 521 18.98 -31.89 -17.18
CA ASP A 521 19.13 -30.83 -18.16
C ASP A 521 18.67 -29.47 -17.59
N LEU A 522 19.52 -28.45 -17.70
CA LEU A 522 19.26 -27.12 -17.14
C LEU A 522 18.04 -26.43 -17.79
N HIS A 523 17.76 -26.71 -19.07
CA HIS A 523 16.58 -26.15 -19.72
C HIS A 523 15.30 -26.72 -19.11
N THR A 524 15.29 -28.02 -18.83
CA THR A 524 14.18 -28.73 -18.20
C THR A 524 13.96 -28.29 -16.75
N VAL A 525 15.04 -28.10 -15.98
CA VAL A 525 14.96 -27.51 -14.61
C VAL A 525 14.33 -26.11 -14.63
N ARG A 526 14.74 -25.27 -15.59
CA ARG A 526 14.19 -23.92 -15.76
C ARG A 526 12.73 -23.93 -16.20
N GLU A 527 12.34 -24.86 -17.05
CA GLU A 527 10.95 -25.05 -17.47
C GLU A 527 10.09 -25.51 -16.29
N ALA A 528 10.55 -26.49 -15.51
CA ALA A 528 9.85 -26.94 -14.30
C ALA A 528 9.70 -25.79 -13.28
N GLN A 529 10.76 -25.03 -13.01
CA GLN A 529 10.70 -23.86 -12.11
C GLN A 529 9.70 -22.81 -12.55
N MET A 530 9.57 -22.59 -13.85
CA MET A 530 8.62 -21.66 -14.43
C MET A 530 7.17 -22.11 -14.19
N PHE A 531 6.89 -23.41 -14.20
CA PHE A 531 5.54 -23.95 -13.98
C PHE A 531 5.18 -24.08 -12.50
N THR A 532 6.10 -24.58 -11.67
CA THR A 532 5.83 -24.80 -10.23
C THR A 532 5.91 -23.50 -9.42
N GLY A 533 6.80 -22.58 -9.83
CA GLY A 533 7.16 -21.40 -9.03
C GLY A 533 7.89 -21.79 -7.72
N ASP A 534 8.44 -22.99 -7.62
CA ASP A 534 9.02 -23.53 -6.39
C ASP A 534 10.25 -24.38 -6.66
N LEU A 535 11.44 -23.85 -6.35
CA LEU A 535 12.70 -24.58 -6.51
C LEU A 535 12.78 -25.78 -5.54
N GLY A 536 11.98 -25.80 -4.47
CA GLY A 536 11.84 -26.96 -3.61
C GLY A 536 11.17 -28.14 -4.30
N GLU A 537 10.05 -27.89 -4.97
CA GLU A 537 9.32 -28.87 -5.79
C GLU A 537 10.19 -29.34 -6.97
N VAL A 538 10.86 -28.41 -7.65
CA VAL A 538 11.78 -28.74 -8.76
C VAL A 538 12.94 -29.61 -8.30
N ALA A 539 13.55 -29.33 -7.15
CA ALA A 539 14.63 -30.15 -6.62
C ALA A 539 14.14 -31.57 -6.28
N ALA A 540 12.93 -31.69 -5.71
CA ALA A 540 12.31 -32.99 -5.45
C ALA A 540 12.08 -33.80 -6.73
N LEU A 541 11.49 -33.17 -7.76
CA LEU A 541 11.26 -33.81 -9.06
C LEU A 541 12.59 -34.18 -9.75
N ALA A 542 13.59 -33.31 -9.71
CA ALA A 542 14.92 -33.58 -10.25
C ALA A 542 15.59 -34.78 -9.56
N SER A 543 15.49 -34.87 -8.23
CA SER A 543 16.07 -35.99 -7.46
C SER A 543 15.47 -37.36 -7.82
N LYS A 544 14.26 -37.36 -8.38
CA LYS A 544 13.53 -38.55 -8.82
C LYS A 544 13.56 -38.76 -10.34
N ASN A 545 14.20 -37.85 -11.08
CA ASN A 545 14.20 -37.80 -12.54
C ASN A 545 12.77 -37.74 -13.14
N GLN A 546 11.93 -36.85 -12.58
CA GLN A 546 10.51 -36.65 -12.92
C GLN A 546 10.20 -35.18 -13.28
N LEU A 547 11.16 -34.43 -13.82
CA LEU A 547 10.98 -33.00 -14.10
C LEU A 547 9.88 -32.72 -15.14
N GLU A 548 9.61 -33.68 -16.02
CA GLU A 548 8.56 -33.66 -17.03
C GLU A 548 7.14 -33.70 -16.43
N GLU A 549 6.97 -34.10 -15.17
CA GLU A 549 5.68 -34.06 -14.47
C GLU A 549 5.28 -32.63 -14.08
N ALA A 550 6.23 -31.68 -14.09
CA ALA A 550 5.94 -30.29 -13.83
C ALA A 550 4.99 -29.73 -14.89
N SER A 551 3.83 -29.24 -14.47
CA SER A 551 2.79 -28.76 -15.36
C SER A 551 2.21 -27.43 -14.92
N LEU A 552 1.54 -26.74 -15.85
CA LEU A 552 0.90 -25.46 -15.59
C LEU A 552 -0.34 -25.67 -14.72
N HIS A 553 -0.37 -25.06 -13.54
CA HIS A 553 -1.50 -25.12 -12.62
C HIS A 553 -2.29 -23.80 -12.59
N LEU A 554 -3.62 -23.93 -12.51
CA LEU A 554 -4.49 -22.79 -12.28
C LEU A 554 -4.15 -22.10 -10.94
N PHE A 555 -4.29 -20.78 -10.90
CA PHE A 555 -3.91 -19.90 -9.77
C PHE A 555 -2.43 -19.89 -9.35
N ARG A 556 -1.52 -20.53 -10.11
CA ARG A 556 -0.07 -20.33 -9.99
C ARG A 556 0.41 -19.45 -11.16
N PRO A 557 0.71 -18.17 -10.94
CA PRO A 557 1.05 -17.27 -12.04
C PRO A 557 2.41 -17.63 -12.64
N ILE A 558 2.53 -17.56 -13.96
CA ILE A 558 3.80 -17.81 -14.66
C ILE A 558 4.43 -16.51 -15.14
N GLN A 559 5.74 -16.51 -15.37
CA GLN A 559 6.42 -15.32 -15.89
C GLN A 559 5.82 -14.86 -17.23
N VAL A 560 5.59 -13.57 -17.40
CA VAL A 560 5.03 -13.07 -18.68
C VAL A 560 6.08 -13.10 -19.80
N MET A 561 5.67 -13.39 -21.04
CA MET A 561 6.56 -13.29 -22.20
C MET A 561 6.88 -11.82 -22.50
N LEU A 562 8.16 -11.51 -22.76
CA LEU A 562 8.63 -10.13 -22.94
C LEU A 562 8.91 -9.82 -24.42
N ALA A 563 8.65 -8.58 -24.80
CA ALA A 563 8.91 -8.07 -26.15
C ALA A 563 10.22 -7.27 -26.24
N SER A 564 10.91 -7.41 -27.38
CA SER A 564 12.11 -6.65 -27.72
C SER A 564 11.73 -5.29 -28.32
N PRO A 565 12.41 -4.19 -27.94
CA PRO A 565 12.19 -2.90 -28.59
C PRO A 565 12.74 -2.91 -30.02
N GLU A 566 12.03 -2.25 -30.93
CA GLU A 566 12.52 -1.93 -32.27
C GLU A 566 12.25 -0.46 -32.59
N PRO A 567 13.23 0.31 -33.13
CA PRO A 567 13.08 1.75 -33.30
C PRO A 567 12.47 2.16 -34.65
N THR A 568 12.46 1.29 -35.68
CA THR A 568 11.93 1.63 -37.01
C THR A 568 11.02 0.56 -37.57
N ALA A 569 9.98 0.99 -38.31
CA ALA A 569 9.06 0.08 -38.99
C ALA A 569 9.79 -0.82 -40.00
N GLN A 570 10.84 -0.29 -40.66
CA GLN A 570 11.68 -1.07 -41.57
C GLN A 570 12.42 -2.20 -40.84
N ALA A 571 12.98 -1.94 -39.66
CA ALA A 571 13.67 -2.96 -38.88
C ALA A 571 12.69 -4.04 -38.37
N VAL A 572 11.49 -3.62 -37.95
CA VAL A 572 10.39 -4.55 -37.60
C VAL A 572 10.04 -5.43 -38.80
N TRP A 573 9.81 -4.82 -39.97
CA TRP A 573 9.42 -5.54 -41.18
C TRP A 573 10.51 -6.51 -41.64
N SER A 574 11.76 -6.07 -41.74
CA SER A 574 12.88 -6.91 -42.15
C SER A 574 13.05 -8.14 -41.24
N ARG A 575 12.80 -8.00 -39.94
CA ARG A 575 12.87 -9.14 -39.00
C ARG A 575 11.74 -10.13 -39.18
N ILE A 576 10.53 -9.67 -39.44
CA ILE A 576 9.37 -10.56 -39.60
C ILE A 576 9.38 -11.20 -40.99
N ALA A 577 9.76 -10.45 -42.02
CA ALA A 577 9.95 -10.94 -43.38
C ALA A 577 11.08 -11.97 -43.47
N ALA A 578 12.11 -11.89 -42.62
CA ALA A 578 13.16 -12.91 -42.52
C ALA A 578 12.65 -14.30 -42.08
N HIS A 579 11.40 -14.41 -41.63
CA HIS A 579 10.75 -15.67 -41.23
C HIS A 579 9.73 -16.19 -42.27
N ASP A 580 9.76 -15.70 -43.53
CA ASP A 580 8.81 -16.06 -44.61
C ASP A 580 7.32 -15.87 -44.24
N ALA A 581 7.03 -15.04 -43.22
CA ALA A 581 5.67 -14.79 -42.78
C ALA A 581 4.96 -13.83 -43.77
N PRO A 582 3.75 -14.17 -44.27
CA PRO A 582 3.05 -13.36 -45.28
C PRO A 582 2.50 -12.04 -44.71
N ALA A 583 2.38 -11.91 -43.38
CA ALA A 583 1.95 -10.69 -42.70
C ALA A 583 2.39 -10.72 -41.22
N ALA A 584 2.72 -9.54 -40.68
CA ALA A 584 2.94 -9.33 -39.26
C ALA A 584 1.60 -9.09 -38.54
N TRP A 585 1.45 -9.62 -37.32
CA TRP A 585 0.26 -9.40 -36.50
C TRP A 585 0.51 -8.22 -35.58
N THR A 586 -0.33 -7.20 -35.64
CA THR A 586 -0.19 -5.97 -34.84
C THR A 586 -1.35 -5.83 -33.87
N GLU A 587 -1.01 -5.40 -32.65
CA GLU A 587 -1.95 -5.03 -31.60
C GLU A 587 -1.56 -3.65 -31.08
N ASP A 588 -2.53 -2.91 -30.57
CA ASP A 588 -2.27 -1.67 -29.87
C ASP A 588 -1.42 -1.94 -28.61
N LYS A 589 -0.32 -1.19 -28.46
CA LYS A 589 0.44 -1.20 -27.22
C LYS A 589 -0.26 -0.31 -26.19
N PHE A 590 -1.06 -0.94 -25.36
CA PHE A 590 -1.84 -0.25 -24.34
C PHE A 590 -0.97 0.36 -23.24
N ASP A 591 -1.43 1.48 -22.67
CA ASP A 591 -0.86 2.15 -21.49
C ASP A 591 -1.67 1.76 -20.24
N GLY A 592 -1.29 0.65 -19.60
CA GLY A 592 -2.06 0.06 -18.51
C GLY A 592 -1.23 -0.75 -17.52
N ILE A 593 -1.89 -1.69 -16.85
CA ILE A 593 -1.23 -2.68 -15.99
C ILE A 593 -1.35 -4.05 -16.65
N ARG A 594 -0.24 -4.57 -17.15
CA ARG A 594 -0.17 -5.95 -17.61
C ARG A 594 -0.51 -6.90 -16.47
N ALA A 595 -1.50 -7.75 -16.70
CA ALA A 595 -1.98 -8.71 -15.73
C ALA A 595 -2.32 -10.06 -16.36
N GLN A 596 -2.09 -11.12 -15.61
CA GLN A 596 -2.67 -12.43 -15.85
C GLN A 596 -3.94 -12.58 -15.03
N ILE A 597 -5.02 -13.05 -15.67
CA ILE A 597 -6.26 -13.42 -14.98
C ILE A 597 -6.42 -14.94 -15.06
N HIS A 598 -6.44 -15.59 -13.91
CA HIS A 598 -6.71 -17.01 -13.77
C HIS A 598 -8.18 -17.18 -13.40
N LEU A 599 -8.91 -17.97 -14.18
CA LEU A 599 -10.35 -18.20 -14.08
C LEU A 599 -10.62 -19.68 -13.87
N GLY A 600 -11.48 -20.04 -12.92
CA GLY A 600 -11.99 -21.42 -12.79
C GLY A 600 -12.57 -21.71 -11.40
N SER A 601 -13.39 -22.75 -11.29
CA SER A 601 -13.99 -23.19 -10.01
C SER A 601 -14.69 -22.05 -9.23
N GLY A 602 -15.37 -21.12 -9.93
CA GLY A 602 -16.03 -19.96 -9.31
C GLY A 602 -15.08 -18.91 -8.70
N ARG A 603 -13.78 -19.03 -8.96
CA ARG A 603 -12.72 -18.13 -8.50
C ARG A 603 -12.12 -17.36 -9.68
N ALA A 604 -11.68 -16.14 -9.39
CA ALA A 604 -10.89 -15.34 -10.31
C ALA A 604 -9.77 -14.64 -9.52
N GLU A 605 -8.54 -14.77 -10.01
CA GLU A 605 -7.37 -14.14 -9.41
C GLU A 605 -6.57 -13.38 -10.45
N ILE A 606 -6.08 -12.21 -10.06
CA ILE A 606 -5.41 -11.25 -10.93
C ILE A 606 -3.98 -11.07 -10.45
N PHE A 607 -3.01 -11.32 -11.32
CA PHE A 607 -1.59 -11.23 -11.01
C PHE A 607 -0.91 -10.21 -11.92
N THR A 608 -0.05 -9.36 -11.38
CA THR A 608 0.73 -8.41 -12.19
C THR A 608 1.83 -9.12 -12.98
N ARG A 609 2.50 -8.37 -13.87
CA ARG A 609 3.76 -8.77 -14.51
C ARG A 609 4.79 -9.39 -13.57
N ASP A 610 4.91 -8.89 -12.34
CA ASP A 610 5.89 -9.38 -11.35
C ASP A 610 5.32 -10.52 -10.48
N LEU A 611 4.21 -11.12 -10.92
CA LEU A 611 3.48 -12.22 -10.28
C LEU A 611 2.85 -11.86 -8.94
N ARG A 612 2.70 -10.57 -8.64
CA ARG A 612 2.01 -10.11 -7.43
C ARG A 612 0.51 -10.18 -7.62
N GLN A 613 -0.19 -10.84 -6.70
CA GLN A 613 -1.64 -10.84 -6.71
C GLN A 613 -2.20 -9.45 -6.34
N ILE A 614 -3.10 -8.94 -7.19
CA ILE A 614 -3.77 -7.64 -7.06
C ILE A 614 -5.30 -7.78 -7.12
N THR A 615 -5.83 -8.99 -6.95
CA THR A 615 -7.27 -9.29 -7.01
C THR A 615 -8.13 -8.33 -6.17
N GLY A 616 -7.71 -8.02 -4.93
CA GLY A 616 -8.44 -7.10 -4.05
C GLY A 616 -8.47 -5.64 -4.53
N GLN A 617 -7.48 -5.19 -5.30
CA GLN A 617 -7.42 -3.83 -5.86
C GLN A 617 -8.37 -3.66 -7.07
N PHE A 618 -8.81 -4.78 -7.65
CA PHE A 618 -9.69 -4.86 -8.81
C PHE A 618 -10.85 -5.82 -8.53
N ALA A 619 -11.49 -5.67 -7.36
CA ALA A 619 -12.54 -6.56 -6.88
C ALA A 619 -13.78 -6.56 -7.80
N ASP A 620 -14.07 -5.45 -8.47
CA ASP A 620 -15.10 -5.33 -9.52
C ASP A 620 -14.81 -6.23 -10.72
N LEU A 621 -13.59 -6.15 -11.27
CA LEU A 621 -13.14 -6.99 -12.36
C LEU A 621 -13.10 -8.46 -11.96
N ALA A 622 -12.57 -8.77 -10.77
CA ALA A 622 -12.53 -10.13 -10.25
C ALA A 622 -13.94 -10.71 -10.03
N ARG A 623 -14.90 -9.91 -9.54
CA ARG A 623 -16.29 -10.35 -9.35
C ARG A 623 -16.96 -10.69 -10.68
N ALA A 624 -16.78 -9.85 -11.70
CA ALA A 624 -17.32 -10.13 -13.03
C ALA A 624 -16.67 -11.39 -13.64
N ALA A 625 -15.34 -11.50 -13.53
CA ALA A 625 -14.56 -12.61 -14.04
C ALA A 625 -14.95 -13.99 -13.47
N ARG A 626 -15.42 -14.05 -12.20
CA ARG A 626 -15.90 -15.30 -11.56
C ARG A 626 -17.09 -15.95 -12.27
N SER A 627 -17.82 -15.22 -13.10
CA SER A 627 -18.95 -15.77 -13.86
C SER A 627 -18.54 -16.60 -15.09
N TYR A 628 -17.24 -16.66 -15.43
CA TYR A 628 -16.74 -17.50 -16.51
C TYR A 628 -16.95 -18.99 -16.18
N PRO A 629 -17.58 -19.78 -17.07
CA PRO A 629 -17.98 -21.16 -16.75
C PRO A 629 -16.86 -22.21 -16.85
N GLY A 630 -15.73 -21.89 -17.49
CA GLY A 630 -14.62 -22.82 -17.70
C GLY A 630 -13.38 -22.47 -16.88
N GLU A 631 -12.26 -23.09 -17.25
CA GLU A 631 -10.95 -22.78 -16.68
C GLU A 631 -10.04 -22.13 -17.73
N ALA A 632 -9.44 -20.99 -17.41
CA ALA A 632 -8.57 -20.28 -18.33
C ALA A 632 -7.48 -19.46 -17.63
N ILE A 633 -6.34 -19.30 -18.29
CA ILE A 633 -5.32 -18.30 -17.91
C ILE A 633 -5.17 -17.32 -19.08
N LEU A 634 -5.57 -16.08 -18.85
CA LEU A 634 -5.52 -14.99 -19.83
C LEU A 634 -4.33 -14.08 -19.52
N ASP A 635 -3.60 -13.65 -20.54
CA ASP A 635 -2.61 -12.56 -20.44
C ASP A 635 -3.15 -11.32 -21.16
N GLY A 636 -3.08 -10.17 -20.51
CA GLY A 636 -3.76 -8.97 -20.97
C GLY A 636 -3.32 -7.71 -20.26
N GLU A 637 -3.99 -6.60 -20.58
CA GLU A 637 -3.75 -5.30 -19.96
C GLU A 637 -5.02 -4.78 -19.27
N ILE A 638 -4.90 -4.34 -18.02
CA ILE A 638 -5.97 -3.61 -17.31
C ILE A 638 -5.85 -2.12 -17.67
N LEU A 639 -6.96 -1.53 -18.08
CA LEU A 639 -7.06 -0.14 -18.53
C LEU A 639 -8.15 0.60 -17.75
N ALA A 640 -7.92 1.88 -17.47
CA ALA A 640 -8.98 2.77 -16.99
C ALA A 640 -9.87 3.19 -18.17
N TYR A 641 -11.18 3.06 -18.02
CA TYR A 641 -12.13 3.17 -19.14
C TYR A 641 -13.42 3.86 -18.70
N GLU A 642 -13.87 4.89 -19.43
CA GLU A 642 -15.10 5.62 -19.15
C GLU A 642 -15.81 6.00 -20.47
N GLN A 643 -17.10 5.66 -20.61
CA GLN A 643 -17.96 6.06 -21.73
C GLN A 643 -17.36 5.86 -23.14
N GLY A 644 -16.71 4.72 -23.38
CA GLY A 644 -16.12 4.42 -24.69
C GLY A 644 -14.73 5.02 -24.92
N ARG A 645 -14.22 5.84 -23.98
CA ARG A 645 -12.91 6.48 -24.03
C ARG A 645 -12.00 5.97 -22.91
N ARG A 646 -10.70 5.92 -23.20
CA ARG A 646 -9.68 5.52 -22.22
C ARG A 646 -9.30 6.71 -21.36
N LEU A 647 -9.11 6.43 -20.08
CA LEU A 647 -8.52 7.35 -19.12
C LEU A 647 -7.01 7.08 -19.04
N THR A 648 -6.26 7.99 -18.40
CA THR A 648 -4.80 7.91 -18.35
C THR A 648 -4.32 6.85 -17.36
N PHE A 649 -3.08 6.34 -17.51
CA PHE A 649 -2.46 5.47 -16.50
C PHE A 649 -2.41 6.11 -15.10
N PHE A 650 -2.34 7.45 -15.02
CA PHE A 650 -2.39 8.17 -13.74
C PHE A 650 -3.71 7.93 -13.00
N ASP A 651 -4.83 7.78 -13.72
CA ASP A 651 -6.12 7.42 -13.14
C ASP A 651 -6.11 5.99 -12.62
N LEU A 652 -5.48 5.07 -13.36
CA LEU A 652 -5.33 3.67 -12.94
C LEU A 652 -4.40 3.52 -11.71
N GLN A 653 -3.35 4.34 -11.59
CA GLN A 653 -2.43 4.32 -10.45
C GLN A 653 -3.12 4.70 -9.13
N LYS A 654 -4.18 5.51 -9.17
CA LYS A 654 -5.02 5.84 -8.00
C LYS A 654 -5.69 4.59 -7.41
N ARG A 655 -5.90 3.53 -8.19
CA ARG A 655 -6.39 2.22 -7.70
C ARG A 655 -5.29 1.37 -7.06
N LEU A 656 -4.07 1.38 -7.61
CA LEU A 656 -2.94 0.57 -7.12
C LEU A 656 -2.40 0.98 -5.74
N GLY A 657 -2.58 2.25 -5.35
CA GLY A 657 -2.18 2.75 -4.03
C GLY A 657 -3.03 2.23 -2.87
N ARG A 658 -4.15 1.56 -3.16
CA ARG A 658 -5.12 1.06 -2.17
C ARG A 658 -4.62 -0.26 -1.58
N LYS A 659 -4.54 -0.33 -0.25
CA LYS A 659 -4.12 -1.55 0.48
C LYS A 659 -5.26 -2.24 1.23
N THR A 660 -6.39 -1.58 1.42
CA THR A 660 -7.57 -2.08 2.16
C THR A 660 -8.85 -1.50 1.57
N GLU A 661 -9.99 -2.17 1.78
CA GLU A 661 -11.34 -1.65 1.47
C GLU A 661 -11.73 -0.45 2.37
N ASP A 662 -10.95 -0.19 3.44
CA ASP A 662 -11.20 0.79 4.50
C ASP A 662 -10.64 2.21 4.25
N ASP A 663 -10.33 2.58 3.01
CA ASP A 663 -9.97 3.97 2.71
C ASP A 663 -11.26 4.84 2.76
N LEU A 664 -11.65 5.23 3.99
CA LEU A 664 -12.86 5.96 4.44
C LEU A 664 -13.23 7.22 3.63
N PHE A 665 -12.44 7.60 2.62
CA PHE A 665 -12.54 8.86 1.90
C PHE A 665 -12.94 8.71 0.42
N LEU A 666 -12.78 7.53 -0.20
CA LEU A 666 -13.05 7.32 -1.64
C LEU A 666 -13.60 5.91 -1.88
N GLY A 667 -14.72 5.80 -2.58
CA GLY A 667 -15.34 4.50 -2.84
C GLY A 667 -14.41 3.61 -3.68
N ALA A 668 -14.37 2.32 -3.35
CA ALA A 668 -13.62 1.32 -4.10
C ALA A 668 -13.90 1.32 -5.63
N ASN A 669 -15.03 1.92 -6.07
CA ASN A 669 -15.56 1.86 -7.43
C ASN A 669 -15.41 3.15 -8.27
N ASP A 670 -14.66 4.17 -7.83
CA ASP A 670 -14.72 5.50 -8.46
C ASP A 670 -14.09 5.62 -9.87
N ILE A 671 -13.34 4.62 -10.36
CA ILE A 671 -12.68 4.68 -11.69
C ILE A 671 -12.97 3.38 -12.44
N PRO A 672 -13.88 3.33 -13.44
CA PRO A 672 -14.19 2.08 -14.12
C PRO A 672 -12.97 1.54 -14.89
N VAL A 673 -12.86 0.21 -14.98
CA VAL A 673 -11.73 -0.48 -15.61
C VAL A 673 -12.19 -1.59 -16.56
N VAL A 674 -11.36 -1.92 -17.54
CA VAL A 674 -11.54 -3.04 -18.47
C VAL A 674 -10.25 -3.83 -18.59
N PHE A 675 -10.34 -5.14 -18.76
CA PHE A 675 -9.22 -6.01 -19.07
C PHE A 675 -9.23 -6.37 -20.56
N LYS A 676 -8.14 -6.05 -21.26
CA LYS A 676 -7.92 -6.40 -22.66
C LYS A 676 -7.01 -7.62 -22.76
N ALA A 677 -7.61 -8.80 -22.92
CA ALA A 677 -6.90 -10.06 -23.11
C ALA A 677 -6.27 -10.10 -24.51
N PHE A 678 -4.95 -10.35 -24.59
CA PHE A 678 -4.24 -10.48 -25.86
C PHE A 678 -3.62 -11.86 -26.09
N ASP A 679 -3.60 -12.75 -25.08
CA ASP A 679 -3.16 -14.13 -25.22
C ASP A 679 -3.92 -15.08 -24.28
N LEU A 680 -3.94 -16.37 -24.61
CA LEU A 680 -4.55 -17.46 -23.83
C LEU A 680 -3.50 -18.54 -23.57
N LEU A 681 -3.17 -18.74 -22.30
CA LEU A 681 -2.05 -19.59 -21.89
C LEU A 681 -2.48 -21.00 -21.49
N TYR A 682 -3.73 -21.13 -21.03
CA TYR A 682 -4.33 -22.36 -20.52
C TYR A 682 -5.82 -22.36 -20.78
N LEU A 683 -6.37 -23.52 -21.12
CA LEU A 683 -7.81 -23.72 -21.27
C LEU A 683 -8.20 -25.14 -20.85
N ASN A 684 -9.10 -25.27 -19.88
CA ASN A 684 -9.75 -26.52 -19.45
C ASN A 684 -8.79 -27.72 -19.34
N GLY A 685 -7.82 -27.67 -18.41
CA GLY A 685 -6.84 -28.76 -18.24
C GLY A 685 -5.63 -28.71 -19.18
N THR A 686 -5.69 -27.94 -20.27
CA THR A 686 -4.66 -28.00 -21.34
C THR A 686 -3.79 -26.74 -21.36
N SER A 687 -2.47 -26.93 -21.26
CA SER A 687 -1.49 -25.87 -21.50
C SER A 687 -1.39 -25.54 -23.00
N LEU A 688 -1.48 -24.26 -23.34
CA LEU A 688 -1.37 -23.78 -24.72
C LEU A 688 0.01 -23.17 -25.02
N LEU A 689 0.94 -23.14 -24.06
CA LEU A 689 2.23 -22.45 -24.20
C LEU A 689 3.05 -22.93 -25.41
N LYS A 690 3.03 -24.25 -25.67
CA LYS A 690 3.73 -24.91 -26.79
C LYS A 690 2.93 -24.89 -28.10
N ARG A 691 1.79 -24.18 -28.15
CA ARG A 691 0.98 -23.99 -29.38
C ARG A 691 1.36 -22.66 -30.05
N PRO A 692 1.34 -22.58 -31.39
CA PRO A 692 1.53 -21.32 -32.11
C PRO A 692 0.54 -20.22 -31.65
N LEU A 693 0.97 -18.97 -31.67
CA LEU A 693 0.14 -17.81 -31.29
C LEU A 693 -1.18 -17.78 -32.07
N ALA A 694 -1.16 -18.15 -33.35
CA ALA A 694 -2.36 -18.21 -34.16
C ALA A 694 -3.42 -19.17 -33.61
N GLU A 695 -3.02 -20.33 -33.10
CA GLU A 695 -3.92 -21.31 -32.48
C GLU A 695 -4.43 -20.79 -31.13
N ARG A 696 -3.54 -20.25 -30.28
CA ARG A 696 -3.92 -19.66 -28.98
C ARG A 696 -4.91 -18.53 -29.15
N ARG A 697 -4.71 -17.73 -30.19
CA ARG A 697 -5.56 -16.59 -30.51
C ARG A 697 -6.94 -17.00 -30.98
N LEU A 698 -7.03 -17.98 -31.88
CA LEU A 698 -8.31 -18.53 -32.32
C LEU A 698 -9.09 -19.08 -31.13
N ALA A 699 -8.41 -19.79 -30.21
CA ALA A 699 -9.02 -20.26 -28.98
C ALA A 699 -9.51 -19.10 -28.09
N LEU A 700 -8.71 -18.04 -27.90
CA LEU A 700 -9.11 -16.85 -27.14
C LEU A 700 -10.36 -16.17 -27.73
N GLU A 701 -10.41 -15.99 -29.04
CA GLU A 701 -11.53 -15.35 -29.74
C GLU A 701 -12.82 -16.17 -29.71
N SER A 702 -12.71 -17.49 -29.51
CA SER A 702 -13.87 -18.37 -29.34
C SER A 702 -14.50 -18.30 -27.95
N LEU A 703 -13.83 -17.69 -26.97
CA LEU A 703 -14.32 -17.60 -25.59
C LEU A 703 -15.41 -16.53 -25.45
N THR A 704 -16.48 -16.88 -24.73
CA THR A 704 -17.46 -15.89 -24.26
C THR A 704 -16.97 -15.30 -22.93
N LEU A 705 -16.27 -14.16 -23.00
CA LEU A 705 -15.72 -13.50 -21.81
C LEU A 705 -16.80 -12.73 -21.02
N PRO A 706 -16.76 -12.74 -19.67
CA PRO A 706 -17.66 -11.93 -18.85
C PRO A 706 -17.52 -10.41 -19.08
N PRO A 707 -18.51 -9.60 -18.65
CA PRO A 707 -18.43 -8.15 -18.72
C PRO A 707 -17.16 -7.59 -18.07
N GLY A 708 -16.53 -6.62 -18.74
CA GLY A 708 -15.27 -6.02 -18.30
C GLY A 708 -14.01 -6.79 -18.73
N LEU A 709 -14.14 -7.97 -19.33
CA LEU A 709 -13.07 -8.70 -20.00
C LEU A 709 -13.35 -8.70 -21.51
N GLU A 710 -12.39 -8.23 -22.29
CA GLU A 710 -12.52 -8.09 -23.74
C GLU A 710 -11.27 -8.58 -24.45
N VAL A 711 -11.42 -9.13 -25.64
CA VAL A 711 -10.27 -9.54 -26.47
C VAL A 711 -9.69 -8.30 -27.16
N ALA A 712 -8.37 -8.12 -27.08
CA ALA A 712 -7.64 -7.04 -27.76
C ALA A 712 -7.67 -7.27 -29.28
N PRO A 713 -8.01 -6.28 -30.13
CA PRO A 713 -8.09 -6.48 -31.58
C PRO A 713 -6.71 -6.72 -32.20
N ILE A 714 -6.67 -7.56 -33.24
CA ILE A 714 -5.47 -7.79 -34.06
C ILE A 714 -5.69 -7.25 -35.46
N HIS A 715 -4.66 -6.60 -35.99
CA HIS A 715 -4.58 -6.19 -37.38
C HIS A 715 -3.42 -6.94 -38.06
N ARG A 716 -3.55 -7.18 -39.36
CA ARG A 716 -2.48 -7.80 -40.17
C ARG A 716 -1.88 -6.73 -41.06
N VAL A 717 -0.56 -6.66 -41.10
CA VAL A 717 0.18 -5.71 -41.92
C VAL A 717 1.22 -6.45 -42.75
N ALA A 718 1.40 -6.04 -44.01
CA ALA A 718 2.24 -6.71 -45.00
C ALA A 718 3.39 -5.84 -45.52
N SER A 719 3.64 -4.67 -44.92
CA SER A 719 4.80 -3.83 -45.24
C SER A 719 5.23 -2.92 -44.09
N ALA A 720 6.41 -2.31 -44.22
CA ALA A 720 6.88 -1.29 -43.27
C ALA A 720 5.99 -0.03 -43.27
N GLU A 721 5.44 0.35 -44.43
CA GLU A 721 4.51 1.47 -44.57
C GLU A 721 3.19 1.18 -43.85
N GLU A 722 2.67 -0.03 -43.94
CA GLU A 722 1.46 -0.43 -43.21
C GLU A 722 1.69 -0.49 -41.69
N ILE A 723 2.88 -0.91 -41.24
CA ILE A 723 3.27 -0.84 -39.82
C ILE A 723 3.26 0.62 -39.34
N GLU A 724 3.81 1.53 -40.14
CA GLU A 724 3.84 2.95 -39.80
C GLU A 724 2.41 3.54 -39.75
N ALA A 725 1.56 3.22 -40.72
CA ALA A 725 0.17 3.65 -40.73
C ALA A 725 -0.61 3.12 -39.51
N ALA A 726 -0.43 1.84 -39.18
CA ALA A 726 -1.02 1.23 -37.98
C ALA A 726 -0.50 1.88 -36.69
N PHE A 727 0.77 2.27 -36.64
CA PHE A 727 1.36 2.97 -35.50
C PHE A 727 0.74 4.36 -35.31
N GLN A 728 0.59 5.13 -36.39
CA GLN A 728 -0.08 6.44 -36.33
C GLN A 728 -1.54 6.30 -35.90
N ALA A 729 -2.25 5.28 -36.39
CA ALA A 729 -3.62 5.00 -35.97
C ALA A 729 -3.70 4.61 -34.48
N ALA A 730 -2.75 3.82 -33.97
CA ALA A 730 -2.68 3.46 -32.55
C ALA A 730 -2.43 4.69 -31.67
N ARG A 731 -1.55 5.61 -32.10
CA ARG A 731 -1.28 6.89 -31.44
C ARG A 731 -2.51 7.80 -31.44
N ALA A 732 -3.24 7.89 -32.55
CA ALA A 732 -4.48 8.67 -32.64
C ALA A 732 -5.60 8.14 -31.71
N ARG A 733 -5.53 6.86 -31.30
CA ARG A 733 -6.39 6.26 -30.27
C ARG A 733 -5.87 6.47 -28.83
N GLY A 734 -4.74 7.16 -28.66
CA GLY A 734 -4.11 7.40 -27.36
C GLY A 734 -3.30 6.22 -26.81
N ASN A 735 -2.89 5.26 -27.63
CA ASN A 735 -2.02 4.16 -27.21
C ASN A 735 -0.52 4.53 -27.30
N GLU A 736 0.34 3.83 -26.56
CA GLU A 736 1.78 4.14 -26.55
C GLU A 736 2.47 3.84 -27.90
N GLY A 737 1.95 2.88 -28.65
CA GLY A 737 2.51 2.40 -29.92
C GLY A 737 1.90 1.08 -30.36
N LEU A 738 2.72 0.20 -30.94
CA LEU A 738 2.30 -1.12 -31.39
C LEU A 738 3.07 -2.25 -30.71
N MET A 739 2.37 -3.35 -30.46
CA MET A 739 2.95 -4.66 -30.27
C MET A 739 2.87 -5.41 -31.59
N ILE A 740 3.99 -5.95 -32.06
CA ILE A 740 4.06 -6.76 -33.27
C ILE A 740 4.46 -8.17 -32.87
N LYS A 741 3.70 -9.16 -33.35
CA LYS A 741 3.86 -10.56 -32.95
C LYS A 741 3.96 -11.45 -34.17
N ASP A 742 4.79 -12.48 -34.05
CA ASP A 742 4.83 -13.60 -34.98
C ASP A 742 3.72 -14.61 -34.65
N GLY A 743 2.81 -14.85 -35.60
CA GLY A 743 1.70 -15.79 -35.47
C GLY A 743 2.13 -17.25 -35.30
N ALA A 744 3.33 -17.63 -35.75
CA ALA A 744 3.87 -18.98 -35.59
C ALA A 744 4.54 -19.19 -34.22
N SER A 745 4.75 -18.12 -33.44
CA SER A 745 5.54 -18.19 -32.21
C SER A 745 4.84 -18.91 -31.04
N PHE A 746 5.62 -19.71 -30.32
CA PHE A 746 5.22 -20.25 -29.01
C PHE A 746 5.29 -19.18 -27.93
N TYR A 747 4.51 -19.37 -26.85
CA TYR A 747 4.63 -18.51 -25.69
C TYR A 747 5.87 -18.92 -24.88
N THR A 748 6.77 -17.97 -24.60
CA THR A 748 8.03 -18.22 -23.87
C THR A 748 8.05 -17.42 -22.57
N PRO A 749 7.52 -17.98 -21.46
CA PRO A 749 7.41 -17.27 -20.19
C PRO A 749 8.76 -16.75 -19.70
N GLY A 750 8.81 -15.49 -19.26
CA GLY A 750 9.98 -14.85 -18.67
C GLY A 750 11.15 -14.57 -19.62
N ARG A 751 11.06 -14.98 -20.89
CA ARG A 751 12.10 -14.72 -21.89
C ARG A 751 11.75 -13.49 -22.71
N ARG A 752 12.80 -12.74 -23.09
CA ARG A 752 12.71 -11.68 -24.09
C ARG A 752 13.24 -12.23 -25.41
N GLY A 753 12.31 -12.58 -26.30
CA GLY A 753 12.61 -13.10 -27.62
C GLY A 753 12.49 -12.05 -28.73
N GLN A 754 12.67 -12.49 -29.97
CA GLN A 754 12.44 -11.68 -31.17
C GLN A 754 11.04 -11.88 -31.77
N ALA A 755 10.28 -12.86 -31.28
CA ALA A 755 8.93 -13.15 -31.75
C ALA A 755 7.92 -12.05 -31.42
N TRP A 756 8.12 -11.33 -30.31
CA TRP A 756 7.30 -10.19 -29.90
C TRP A 756 8.17 -8.94 -29.91
N LEU A 757 7.75 -7.95 -30.68
CA LEU A 757 8.42 -6.67 -30.83
C LEU A 757 7.50 -5.57 -30.31
N LYS A 758 8.08 -4.56 -29.66
CA LYS A 758 7.37 -3.33 -29.30
C LYS A 758 7.93 -2.20 -30.14
N PHE A 759 7.08 -1.63 -30.97
CA PHE A 759 7.40 -0.49 -31.81
C PHE A 759 6.85 0.76 -31.15
N LYS A 760 7.78 1.60 -30.70
CA LYS A 760 7.49 2.89 -30.08
C LYS A 760 8.49 3.91 -30.60
N LYS A 761 8.02 5.12 -30.84
CA LYS A 761 8.87 6.28 -31.13
C LYS A 761 8.92 7.17 -29.91
N GLU A 762 10.12 7.68 -29.62
CA GLU A 762 10.29 8.72 -28.60
C GLU A 762 9.53 9.96 -29.03
N LEU A 763 8.91 10.65 -28.07
CA LEU A 763 8.07 11.81 -28.37
C LEU A 763 8.95 12.99 -28.78
N ALA A 764 9.98 13.24 -27.98
CA ALA A 764 11.06 14.20 -28.20
C ALA A 764 12.19 13.93 -27.19
N THR A 765 13.31 14.62 -27.36
CA THR A 765 14.33 14.79 -26.31
C THR A 765 14.39 16.25 -25.88
N LEU A 766 14.81 16.48 -24.64
CA LEU A 766 15.11 17.82 -24.12
C LEU A 766 16.53 17.82 -23.56
N ASP A 767 17.31 18.82 -23.93
CA ASP A 767 18.60 19.11 -23.32
C ASP A 767 18.38 19.94 -22.05
N VAL A 768 18.80 19.41 -20.90
CA VAL A 768 18.50 19.98 -19.57
C VAL A 768 19.77 20.05 -18.73
N VAL A 769 19.81 20.95 -17.76
CA VAL A 769 20.94 21.07 -16.83
C VAL A 769 20.63 20.39 -15.50
N VAL A 770 21.62 19.70 -14.91
CA VAL A 770 21.48 19.06 -13.59
C VAL A 770 21.57 20.11 -12.49
N VAL A 771 20.59 20.14 -11.59
CA VAL A 771 20.52 21.06 -10.44
C VAL A 771 20.60 20.34 -9.09
N GLY A 772 20.46 19.02 -9.09
CA GLY A 772 20.59 18.21 -7.89
C GLY A 772 20.99 16.77 -8.18
N ALA A 773 21.74 16.16 -7.26
CA ALA A 773 22.16 14.77 -7.33
C ALA A 773 21.89 14.05 -5.99
N GLU A 774 21.34 12.84 -6.07
CA GLU A 774 21.02 12.02 -4.90
C GLU A 774 21.82 10.73 -4.86
N GLN A 775 22.13 10.27 -3.64
CA GLN A 775 22.76 8.99 -3.42
C GLN A 775 21.83 7.84 -3.84
N GLY A 776 22.33 6.88 -4.61
CA GLY A 776 21.56 5.73 -5.09
C GLY A 776 21.16 4.75 -3.99
N HIS A 777 20.35 3.74 -4.33
CA HIS A 777 19.93 2.67 -3.42
C HIS A 777 20.55 1.31 -3.80
N GLY A 778 20.61 0.39 -2.83
CA GLY A 778 21.07 -0.97 -3.06
C GLY A 778 22.52 -1.02 -3.54
N LYS A 779 22.77 -1.67 -4.69
CA LYS A 779 24.13 -1.76 -5.27
C LYS A 779 24.77 -0.40 -5.56
N ARG A 780 23.97 0.64 -5.79
CA ARG A 780 24.42 2.01 -6.08
C ARG A 780 24.43 2.92 -4.84
N SER A 781 24.40 2.34 -3.63
CA SER A 781 24.43 3.13 -2.39
C SER A 781 25.68 3.97 -2.19
N HIS A 782 26.75 3.69 -2.92
CA HIS A 782 28.04 4.39 -2.81
C HIS A 782 28.20 5.52 -3.85
N VAL A 783 27.29 5.65 -4.82
CA VAL A 783 27.37 6.64 -5.91
C VAL A 783 26.19 7.62 -5.88
N LEU A 784 26.35 8.76 -6.57
CA LEU A 784 25.26 9.70 -6.86
C LEU A 784 24.66 9.34 -8.22
N SER A 785 23.55 8.60 -8.25
CA SER A 785 22.99 8.02 -9.49
C SER A 785 21.68 8.65 -9.96
N ASP A 786 21.16 9.61 -9.19
CA ASP A 786 19.80 10.08 -9.26
C ASP A 786 19.82 11.60 -9.49
N TYR A 787 19.63 12.06 -10.72
CA TYR A 787 19.86 13.45 -11.11
C TYR A 787 18.55 14.20 -11.34
N THR A 788 18.37 15.29 -10.60
CA THR A 788 17.29 16.27 -10.78
C THR A 788 17.75 17.34 -11.76
N PHE A 789 16.94 17.65 -12.76
CA PHE A 789 17.31 18.55 -13.84
C PHE A 789 16.24 19.60 -14.14
N ALA A 790 16.68 20.68 -14.79
CA ALA A 790 15.90 21.87 -15.04
C ALA A 790 16.02 22.35 -16.49
N VAL A 791 14.98 23.05 -16.94
CA VAL A 791 14.94 23.84 -18.19
C VAL A 791 15.01 25.32 -17.85
N ARG A 792 15.32 26.15 -18.84
CA ARG A 792 15.41 27.60 -18.64
C ARG A 792 14.05 28.28 -18.85
N ASP A 793 13.67 29.17 -17.96
CA ASP A 793 12.61 30.15 -18.23
C ASP A 793 13.19 31.33 -19.04
N GLU A 794 12.66 31.55 -20.24
CA GLU A 794 13.10 32.65 -21.12
C GLU A 794 12.75 34.03 -20.56
N VAL A 795 11.73 34.13 -19.69
CA VAL A 795 11.27 35.42 -19.17
C VAL A 795 12.06 35.82 -17.93
N SER A 796 12.15 34.94 -16.92
CA SER A 796 12.89 35.24 -15.68
C SER A 796 14.38 34.89 -15.74
N GLY A 797 14.80 34.06 -16.70
CA GLY A 797 16.15 33.48 -16.75
C GLY A 797 16.38 32.35 -15.73
N HIS A 798 15.41 32.07 -14.86
CA HIS A 798 15.53 31.09 -13.79
C HIS A 798 15.54 29.64 -14.33
N LEU A 799 16.23 28.75 -13.62
CA LEU A 799 16.19 27.32 -13.89
C LEU A 799 14.98 26.71 -13.19
N LEU A 800 14.08 26.13 -13.98
CA LEU A 800 12.86 25.50 -13.48
C LEU A 800 13.00 23.99 -13.57
N THR A 801 12.97 23.33 -12.41
CA THR A 801 12.99 21.86 -12.34
C THR A 801 11.85 21.28 -13.16
N ILE A 802 12.12 20.19 -13.89
CA ILE A 802 11.14 19.56 -14.80
C ILE A 802 11.12 18.03 -14.70
N GLY A 803 12.11 17.43 -14.03
CA GLY A 803 12.13 16.01 -13.80
C GLY A 803 13.38 15.52 -13.09
N LYS A 804 13.45 14.20 -12.97
CA LYS A 804 14.56 13.44 -12.39
C LYS A 804 14.76 12.14 -13.15
N ALA A 805 16.00 11.77 -13.43
CA ALA A 805 16.35 10.51 -14.09
C ALA A 805 17.42 9.74 -13.32
N TYR A 806 17.38 8.41 -13.42
CA TYR A 806 18.25 7.47 -12.69
C TYR A 806 18.77 6.33 -13.58
N SER A 807 18.52 6.42 -14.88
CA SER A 807 18.86 5.38 -15.86
C SER A 807 19.31 5.99 -17.18
N GLY A 808 20.21 5.30 -17.88
CA GLY A 808 20.69 5.70 -19.20
C GLY A 808 22.21 5.82 -19.31
N LEU A 809 22.88 5.97 -18.17
CA LEU A 809 24.34 6.02 -18.09
C LEU A 809 24.93 4.65 -17.76
N THR A 810 26.15 4.44 -18.25
CA THR A 810 27.05 3.35 -17.89
C THR A 810 27.57 3.51 -16.46
N ASP A 811 28.11 2.44 -15.86
CA ASP A 811 28.65 2.53 -14.49
C ASP A 811 29.88 3.45 -14.43
N GLU A 812 30.72 3.48 -15.47
CA GLU A 812 31.87 4.41 -15.60
C GLU A 812 31.42 5.89 -15.61
N GLU A 813 30.39 6.22 -16.38
CA GLU A 813 29.82 7.58 -16.43
C GLU A 813 29.18 7.99 -15.08
N ILE A 814 28.61 7.04 -14.34
CA ILE A 814 28.03 7.32 -13.02
C ILE A 814 29.14 7.61 -11.99
N GLU A 815 30.26 6.90 -12.06
CA GLU A 815 31.43 7.17 -11.22
C GLU A 815 32.00 8.57 -11.52
N GLU A 816 32.19 8.91 -12.79
CA GLU A 816 32.63 10.25 -13.22
C GLU A 816 31.72 11.36 -12.68
N LEU A 817 30.40 11.23 -12.88
CA LEU A 817 29.44 12.22 -12.37
C LEU A 817 29.38 12.25 -10.84
N THR A 818 29.60 11.12 -10.17
CA THR A 818 29.67 11.07 -8.70
C THR A 818 30.84 11.89 -8.16
N GLU A 819 32.01 11.78 -8.79
CA GLU A 819 33.18 12.59 -8.44
C GLU A 819 32.91 14.07 -8.70
N HIS A 820 32.40 14.40 -9.90
CA HIS A 820 32.09 15.78 -10.27
C HIS A 820 31.07 16.42 -9.31
N PHE A 821 29.91 15.81 -9.09
CA PHE A 821 28.88 16.36 -8.20
C PHE A 821 29.28 16.37 -6.73
N THR A 822 30.23 15.51 -6.33
CA THR A 822 30.83 15.61 -4.99
C THR A 822 31.70 16.85 -4.85
N ALA A 823 32.47 17.20 -5.88
CA ALA A 823 33.26 18.42 -5.90
C ALA A 823 32.41 19.70 -6.06
N THR A 824 31.31 19.63 -6.81
CA THR A 824 30.43 20.79 -7.13
C THR A 824 29.16 20.87 -6.26
N THR A 825 29.17 20.26 -5.07
CA THR A 825 28.03 20.37 -4.14
C THR A 825 27.94 21.77 -3.53
N ILE A 826 26.80 22.44 -3.68
CA ILE A 826 26.46 23.73 -3.06
C ILE A 826 25.93 23.51 -1.64
N ALA A 827 24.96 22.61 -1.49
CA ALA A 827 24.30 22.33 -0.22
C ALA A 827 23.97 20.85 -0.07
N ARG A 828 24.01 20.34 1.17
CA ARG A 828 23.74 18.93 1.48
C ARG A 828 22.52 18.79 2.37
N HIS A 829 21.51 18.08 1.88
CA HIS A 829 20.26 17.79 2.58
C HIS A 829 20.12 16.27 2.74
N GLY A 830 20.85 15.71 3.70
CA GLY A 830 20.90 14.26 3.92
C GLY A 830 21.52 13.51 2.73
N ARG A 831 20.65 12.84 1.95
CA ARG A 831 21.01 12.07 0.74
C ARG A 831 20.96 12.89 -0.55
N TYR A 832 20.29 14.05 -0.51
CA TYR A 832 20.20 14.98 -1.62
C TYR A 832 21.33 15.99 -1.55
N ARG A 833 21.93 16.29 -2.70
CA ARG A 833 22.92 17.33 -2.88
C ARG A 833 22.42 18.31 -3.93
N GLU A 834 22.33 19.57 -3.54
CA GLU A 834 22.21 20.67 -4.50
C GLU A 834 23.58 20.90 -5.12
N VAL A 835 23.66 21.00 -6.45
CA VAL A 835 24.93 21.02 -7.19
C VAL A 835 24.99 22.22 -8.12
N VAL A 836 26.21 22.65 -8.48
CA VAL A 836 26.40 23.71 -9.47
C VAL A 836 25.86 23.24 -10.83
N PRO A 837 24.98 24.03 -11.50
CA PRO A 837 24.32 23.60 -12.72
C PRO A 837 25.22 23.74 -13.95
N GLU A 838 26.17 22.83 -14.10
CA GLU A 838 27.15 22.80 -15.20
C GLU A 838 26.93 21.64 -16.18
N ILE A 839 26.46 20.49 -15.69
CA ILE A 839 26.30 19.28 -16.50
C ILE A 839 24.99 19.32 -17.29
N VAL A 840 25.09 19.26 -18.62
CA VAL A 840 23.95 19.16 -19.54
C VAL A 840 23.72 17.71 -19.93
N LEU A 841 22.48 17.25 -19.82
CA LEU A 841 22.04 15.91 -20.21
C LEU A 841 20.99 16.01 -21.31
N GLU A 842 21.08 15.13 -22.31
CA GLU A 842 19.97 14.89 -23.25
C GLU A 842 19.02 13.87 -22.61
N ILE A 843 17.78 14.29 -22.34
CA ILE A 843 16.76 13.46 -21.71
C ILE A 843 15.71 13.07 -22.74
N ALA A 844 15.59 11.76 -22.99
CA ALA A 844 14.47 11.17 -23.69
C ALA A 844 13.32 10.89 -22.71
N PHE A 845 12.08 11.13 -23.13
CA PHE A 845 10.90 10.87 -22.32
C PHE A 845 9.76 10.33 -23.18
N ASP A 846 8.85 9.59 -22.53
CA ASP A 846 7.72 8.95 -23.22
C ASP A 846 6.53 9.92 -23.39
N SER A 847 6.34 10.85 -22.44
CA SER A 847 5.36 11.97 -22.52
C SER A 847 5.73 13.12 -21.57
N ILE A 848 5.11 14.29 -21.75
CA ILE A 848 5.30 15.46 -20.88
C ILE A 848 3.95 16.14 -20.61
N GLN A 849 3.62 16.37 -19.35
CA GLN A 849 2.27 16.82 -18.95
C GLN A 849 2.31 17.94 -17.90
N PRO A 850 1.24 18.75 -17.78
CA PRO A 850 1.10 19.73 -16.70
C PRO A 850 1.18 19.07 -15.32
N SER A 851 1.94 19.66 -14.40
CA SER A 851 2.15 19.12 -13.05
C SER A 851 2.66 20.19 -12.09
N ASP A 852 2.01 20.30 -10.94
CA ASP A 852 2.41 21.21 -9.86
C ASP A 852 3.58 20.70 -9.03
N ARG A 853 4.12 19.50 -9.34
CA ARG A 853 5.22 18.88 -8.59
C ARG A 853 6.59 19.52 -8.83
N HIS A 854 6.75 20.23 -9.95
CA HIS A 854 8.02 20.83 -10.33
C HIS A 854 7.81 22.32 -10.64
N ALA A 855 8.86 23.13 -10.43
CA ALA A 855 8.77 24.58 -10.59
C ALA A 855 8.42 25.00 -12.04
N SER A 856 8.68 24.14 -13.02
CA SER A 856 8.28 24.34 -14.42
C SER A 856 6.76 24.31 -14.67
N GLY A 857 5.99 23.75 -13.73
CA GLY A 857 4.58 23.42 -13.95
C GLY A 857 4.39 22.22 -14.89
N LEU A 858 5.45 21.48 -15.21
CA LEU A 858 5.46 20.31 -16.09
C LEU A 858 6.15 19.13 -15.41
N ALA A 859 5.81 17.90 -15.79
CA ALA A 859 6.52 16.69 -15.39
C ALA A 859 6.72 15.74 -16.57
N MET A 860 7.93 15.20 -16.70
CA MET A 860 8.27 14.18 -17.69
C MET A 860 7.94 12.77 -17.20
N ARG A 861 7.42 11.93 -18.12
CA ARG A 861 7.20 10.50 -17.87
C ARG A 861 8.35 9.66 -18.41
N PHE A 862 8.84 8.76 -17.56
CA PHE A 862 9.99 7.88 -17.84
C PHE A 862 11.19 8.61 -18.46
N PRO A 863 11.67 9.72 -17.86
CA PRO A 863 12.87 10.38 -18.33
C PRO A 863 14.05 9.43 -18.24
N ARG A 864 14.81 9.33 -19.33
CA ARG A 864 16.00 8.51 -19.47
C ARG A 864 17.12 9.36 -20.04
N ILE A 865 18.31 9.21 -19.47
CA ILE A 865 19.49 9.92 -19.95
C ILE A 865 19.93 9.23 -21.23
N LYS A 866 19.93 9.97 -22.33
CA LYS A 866 20.35 9.43 -23.62
C LYS A 866 21.83 9.67 -23.85
N ALA A 867 22.32 10.85 -23.45
CA ALA A 867 23.72 11.22 -23.55
C ALA A 867 24.07 12.32 -22.54
N ILE A 868 25.35 12.36 -22.13
CA ILE A 868 25.95 13.53 -21.49
C ILE A 868 26.37 14.49 -22.62
N ARG A 869 25.79 15.69 -22.65
CA ARG A 869 26.00 16.67 -23.73
C ARG A 869 27.20 17.54 -23.45
N ARG A 870 28.39 16.95 -23.59
CA ARG A 870 29.69 17.65 -23.43
C ARG A 870 29.90 18.76 -24.46
N ASP A 871 29.14 18.75 -25.54
CA ASP A 871 29.12 19.75 -26.60
C ASP A 871 28.24 20.98 -26.27
N LYS A 872 27.49 20.96 -25.16
CA LYS A 872 26.57 22.03 -24.78
C LYS A 872 26.88 22.64 -23.42
N THR A 873 26.68 23.95 -23.31
CA THR A 873 26.75 24.68 -22.04
C THR A 873 25.36 24.86 -21.41
N PRO A 874 25.25 25.17 -20.11
CA PRO A 874 23.98 25.46 -19.44
C PRO A 874 23.14 26.57 -20.11
N GLU A 875 23.76 27.48 -20.85
CA GLU A 875 23.07 28.53 -21.61
C GLU A 875 22.32 27.97 -22.84
N GLN A 876 22.73 26.80 -23.33
CA GLN A 876 22.23 26.17 -24.56
C GLN A 876 21.19 25.07 -24.30
N ILE A 877 20.71 24.95 -23.06
CA ILE A 877 19.64 24.02 -22.69
C ILE A 877 18.28 24.47 -23.24
N ASP A 878 17.36 23.52 -23.35
CA ASP A 878 16.01 23.81 -23.78
C ASP A 878 15.23 24.66 -22.78
N THR A 879 14.20 25.33 -23.30
CA THR A 879 13.41 26.32 -22.57
C THR A 879 12.05 25.78 -22.16
N ILE A 880 11.45 26.40 -21.14
CA ILE A 880 10.10 26.07 -20.70
C ILE A 880 9.05 26.28 -21.82
N ALA A 881 9.27 27.27 -22.69
CA ALA A 881 8.42 27.50 -23.85
C ALA A 881 8.49 26.34 -24.85
N HIS A 882 9.69 25.80 -25.12
CA HIS A 882 9.86 24.60 -25.93
C HIS A 882 9.14 23.41 -25.27
N ALA A 883 9.38 23.16 -23.99
CA ALA A 883 8.72 22.07 -23.26
C ALA A 883 7.18 22.18 -23.31
N ARG A 884 6.60 23.38 -23.17
CA ARG A 884 5.14 23.61 -23.30
C ARG A 884 4.61 23.36 -24.72
N ARG A 885 5.39 23.65 -25.77
CA ARG A 885 5.00 23.30 -27.16
C ARG A 885 4.90 21.79 -27.38
N LEU A 886 5.77 21.03 -26.72
CA LEU A 886 5.72 19.56 -26.78
C LEU A 886 4.44 19.03 -26.12
N VAL A 887 3.97 19.65 -25.04
CA VAL A 887 2.65 19.37 -24.41
C VAL A 887 1.49 19.72 -25.36
N ALA A 888 1.53 20.88 -26.02
CA ALA A 888 0.45 21.32 -26.90
C ALA A 888 0.28 20.43 -28.14
N THR A 889 1.39 19.93 -28.69
CA THR A 889 1.38 18.93 -29.78
C THR A 889 0.69 17.63 -29.34
N GLU A 890 0.81 17.28 -28.05
CA GLU A 890 0.10 16.14 -27.44
C GLU A 890 -1.42 16.39 -27.39
N MET A 891 -1.86 17.59 -26.97
CA MET A 891 -3.29 17.92 -26.86
C MET A 891 -4.02 18.05 -28.21
N VAL A 892 -3.34 18.43 -29.29
CA VAL A 892 -3.94 18.49 -30.65
C VAL A 892 -4.06 17.09 -31.28
N SER A 893 -3.33 16.11 -30.75
CA SER A 893 -3.35 14.71 -31.19
C SER A 893 -4.29 13.82 -30.35
N HIS A 894 -5.02 14.40 -29.39
CA HIS A 894 -5.91 13.73 -28.42
C HIS A 894 -7.40 13.93 -28.70
#